data_AF-A0AA39XR22-F1
#
_entry.id   AF-A0AA39XR22-F1
#
_cell.length_a   1.000
_cell.length_b   1.000
_cell.length_c   1.000
_cell.angle_alpha   90.00
_cell.angle_beta   90.00
_cell.angle_gamma   90.00
#
_symmetry.space_group_name_H-M   'P 1'
#
loop_
_entity.id
_entity.type
_entity.pdbx_description
1 polymer ?
#
loop_
_entity_poly.entity_id
_entity_poly.type
_entity_poly.pdbx_seq_one_letter_code
_entity_poly.pdbx_strand_id
1 'polypeptide(L)'
;MSTPQAQGVSPSPSVGSRDPPRLCGRQVHIDHDQGDIFWEAVGPIAKTWTSLGPRINARVLQRAGKDVAFSIHMFMAGKSVQTAAPRVLFCLDDEEIQQILRADRALNEGLRSFRPPIEIGFWNNLPEMLGGDALSTDQMQYGSLASSASPYGVWAADVEPVLGSRLYVACRDGGPPRMATAGPVFSYGGRFFQTTARHVFYGQKQSSGQAGAPKDIASSHSPKVCHESTTLQYDGESQDLCLGKGKEPEIPRDAFYIGEALVRTTDEAQHTTDCALIEVCASNTVDPNLVSYDPSDSSKKLRVTRPADMAKLRPGAAVIVATSSGPVCGTLLTTLAYIKSESERHSVAVYPVMLDAQMELSPGDCGSLVVLLRGEEVHMLGHILFGHPNIAFAYFLPINNIVEHMAAVLTPLIPDEKVSLQLGSCPQDTPTHSGRTEFASPRFYKDLEESVMPKTRRVRGMLGKLVDKLGYTRAMIKMSGEKHEETPRVTLSSFEELFFGKLPPELRDQVIDYLTFREAMNLRHVSTKFRAAVSMNGRAISRRFLVKNPLPPLAQSLYPHPSPDLNHIHMVGHCHAVAWRLADHIVQWLRRDMFLYGSRFQKQQFQPKKVRMKQRLLPSLLLLGRFFETCRGCLEEWAREEIGAGNVSQEITFKFERHIISSCSDELLLQTQDVALILVTYLRRAMRPSSKYGTVERTLRHGSVKPLPDAEIAAVICYGGLEAMVDILDLEGLDKKVAAVRDYCAPLTQPTQAMSRWAPWRSKDTSHGSLARSNGNTSVGAETKSSRTIDLHGLLPHLPKMDDIWRPMAQAVLVERGVVKGSRDLNSFEVALKELIRESETRADVLYMNGHDLWHALSDSEQRQRSR
;
A
#
# COMPACT_ATOMS: atom_id res chain seq x y z
N MET A 1 29.29 73.81 44.95
CA MET A 1 30.21 72.96 44.18
C MET A 1 29.70 71.53 44.22
N SER A 2 29.98 70.74 43.17
CA SER A 2 29.96 69.27 43.12
C SER A 2 28.67 68.52 43.52
N THR A 3 27.98 67.96 42.53
CA THR A 3 26.92 66.95 42.68
C THR A 3 27.48 65.54 42.89
N PRO A 4 26.74 64.64 43.57
CA PRO A 4 26.90 63.19 43.41
C PRO A 4 26.03 62.68 42.25
N GLN A 5 26.55 61.77 41.43
CA GLN A 5 25.78 61.11 40.37
C GLN A 5 25.01 59.90 40.92
N ALA A 6 23.76 59.72 40.49
CA ALA A 6 23.01 58.48 40.70
C ALA A 6 23.07 57.60 39.45
N GLN A 7 23.79 56.47 39.51
CA GLN A 7 23.78 55.46 38.43
C GLN A 7 22.72 54.40 38.72
N GLY A 8 21.48 54.67 38.29
CA GLY A 8 20.39 53.70 38.32
C GLY A 8 20.50 52.68 37.20
N VAL A 9 21.30 51.62 37.39
CA VAL A 9 21.33 50.48 36.46
C VAL A 9 20.00 49.74 36.53
N SER A 10 19.13 50.01 35.56
CA SER A 10 17.87 49.27 35.42
C SER A 10 18.18 47.83 35.00
N PRO A 11 17.67 46.80 35.72
CA PRO A 11 17.87 45.42 35.30
C PRO A 11 17.15 45.22 33.97
N SER A 12 17.90 44.80 32.94
CA SER A 12 17.31 44.37 31.67
C SER A 12 16.35 43.20 31.95
N PRO A 13 15.14 43.19 31.37
CA PRO A 13 14.22 42.08 31.56
C PRO A 13 14.90 40.83 31.02
N SER A 14 15.11 39.84 31.87
CA SER A 14 15.64 38.55 31.45
C SER A 14 14.73 38.01 30.35
N VAL A 15 15.33 37.64 29.22
CA VAL A 15 14.61 36.97 28.12
C VAL A 15 14.28 35.58 28.60
N GLY A 16 13.18 35.49 29.37
CA GLY A 16 12.72 34.26 29.99
C GLY A 16 12.55 33.20 28.91
N SER A 17 13.10 32.02 29.18
CA SER A 17 13.06 30.88 28.25
C SER A 17 11.62 30.69 27.79
N ARG A 18 11.36 30.96 26.50
CA ARG A 18 10.15 30.44 25.87
C ARG A 18 10.28 28.92 25.94
N ASP A 19 9.20 28.23 26.32
CA ASP A 19 9.10 26.77 26.28
C ASP A 19 8.26 26.34 25.04
N PRO A 20 8.75 26.52 23.80
CA PRO A 20 8.01 26.14 22.60
C PRO A 20 7.64 24.65 22.48
N PRO A 21 8.43 23.64 22.94
CA PRO A 21 8.11 22.23 22.69
C PRO A 21 6.90 21.72 23.51
N ARG A 22 6.23 22.58 24.28
CA ARG A 22 4.99 22.27 25.01
C ARG A 22 3.72 22.83 24.36
N LEU A 23 3.84 23.64 23.30
CA LEU A 23 2.71 24.28 22.62
C LEU A 23 2.44 23.72 21.21
N CYS A 24 3.47 23.19 20.55
CA CYS A 24 3.36 22.53 19.24
C CYS A 24 3.18 21.01 19.42
N GLY A 25 2.15 20.46 18.77
CA GLY A 25 1.90 19.03 18.66
C GLY A 25 2.54 18.43 17.41
N ARG A 26 1.83 17.52 16.74
CA ARG A 26 2.31 16.91 15.48
C ARG A 26 2.32 17.95 14.36
N GLN A 27 3.29 17.85 13.45
CA GLN A 27 3.32 18.63 12.22
C GLN A 27 2.17 18.22 11.30
N VAL A 28 1.46 19.19 10.74
CA VAL A 28 0.24 19.03 9.93
C VAL A 28 0.50 19.37 8.47
N HIS A 29 1.21 20.47 8.19
CA HIS A 29 1.42 20.98 6.83
C HIS A 29 2.74 21.76 6.69
N ILE A 30 3.18 22.00 5.46
CA ILE A 30 4.29 22.89 5.10
C ILE A 30 3.77 23.83 4.01
N ASP A 31 3.67 25.13 4.30
CA ASP A 31 3.45 26.15 3.29
C ASP A 31 4.77 26.34 2.52
N HIS A 32 4.79 25.90 1.27
CA HIS A 32 5.99 25.92 0.43
C HIS A 32 6.33 27.31 -0.10
N ASP A 33 5.38 28.25 -0.13
CA ASP A 33 5.56 29.59 -0.68
C ASP A 33 6.11 30.56 0.38
N GLN A 34 5.63 30.45 1.63
CA GLN A 34 6.09 31.24 2.78
C GLN A 34 7.23 30.57 3.54
N GLY A 35 7.37 29.25 3.42
CA GLY A 35 8.30 28.43 4.19
C GLY A 35 7.91 28.27 5.66
N ASP A 36 6.65 28.53 6.00
CA ASP A 36 6.10 28.33 7.34
C ASP A 36 5.59 26.88 7.48
N ILE A 37 5.97 26.23 8.57
CA ILE A 37 5.50 24.88 8.93
C ILE A 37 4.35 25.05 9.93
N PHE A 38 3.34 24.19 9.82
CA PHE A 38 2.16 24.20 10.67
C PHE A 38 2.15 22.96 11.57
N TRP A 39 1.92 23.16 12.87
CA TRP A 39 1.73 22.11 13.87
C TRP A 39 0.35 22.23 14.54
N GLU A 40 -0.16 21.10 15.00
CA GLU A 40 -1.33 21.04 15.90
C GLU A 40 -1.08 21.94 17.12
N ALA A 41 -2.04 22.81 17.47
CA ALA A 41 -1.99 23.51 18.74
C ALA A 41 -2.31 22.55 19.89
N VAL A 42 -1.48 22.52 20.93
CA VAL A 42 -1.67 21.64 22.10
C VAL A 42 -1.55 22.38 23.42
N GLY A 43 -1.90 21.70 24.52
CA GLY A 43 -1.72 22.22 25.87
C GLY A 43 -2.53 23.50 26.14
N PRO A 44 -1.92 24.56 26.69
CA PRO A 44 -2.62 25.82 27.00
C PRO A 44 -3.29 26.50 25.80
N ILE A 45 -2.74 26.39 24.58
CA ILE A 45 -3.34 27.02 23.39
C ILE A 45 -4.62 26.30 22.98
N ALA A 46 -4.64 24.97 22.95
CA ALA A 46 -5.85 24.19 22.67
C ALA A 46 -6.96 24.45 23.72
N LYS A 47 -6.60 24.55 25.00
CA LYS A 47 -7.54 24.93 26.07
C LYS A 47 -8.09 26.34 25.90
N THR A 48 -7.25 27.29 25.48
CA THR A 48 -7.67 28.65 25.14
C THR A 48 -8.63 28.65 23.95
N TRP A 49 -8.32 27.88 22.90
CA TRP A 49 -9.16 27.74 21.73
C TRP A 49 -10.55 27.16 22.04
N THR A 50 -10.66 26.27 23.02
CA THR A 50 -11.95 25.68 23.44
C THR A 50 -12.96 26.75 23.91
N SER A 51 -12.51 27.84 24.55
CA SER A 51 -13.38 28.95 25.00
C SER A 51 -13.42 30.15 24.04
N LEU A 52 -12.39 30.30 23.20
CA LEU A 52 -12.22 31.40 22.26
C LEU A 52 -12.86 31.12 20.89
N GLY A 53 -12.69 29.92 20.36
CA GLY A 53 -13.18 29.48 19.05
C GLY A 53 -14.67 29.73 18.84
N PRO A 54 -15.58 29.37 19.77
CA PRO A 54 -17.01 29.62 19.61
C PRO A 54 -17.35 31.11 19.49
N ARG A 55 -16.60 31.97 20.17
CA ARG A 55 -16.79 33.44 20.16
C ARG A 55 -16.32 34.05 18.85
N ILE A 56 -15.20 33.58 18.31
CA ILE A 56 -14.70 33.97 16.99
C ILE A 56 -15.67 33.49 15.91
N ASN A 57 -16.09 32.23 15.98
CA ASN A 57 -17.06 31.64 15.07
C ASN A 57 -18.38 32.42 15.03
N ALA A 58 -18.96 32.73 16.20
CA ALA A 58 -20.16 33.57 16.28
C ALA A 58 -19.94 34.99 15.72
N ARG A 59 -18.72 35.54 15.84
CA ARG A 59 -18.36 36.84 15.24
C ARG A 59 -18.20 36.76 13.73
N VAL A 60 -17.66 35.67 13.17
CA VAL A 60 -17.65 35.44 11.72
C VAL A 60 -19.08 35.29 11.20
N LEU A 61 -19.92 34.47 11.85
CA LEU A 61 -21.35 34.33 11.49
C LEU A 61 -22.14 35.66 11.56
N GLN A 62 -21.72 36.62 12.41
CA GLN A 62 -22.31 37.96 12.45
C GLN A 62 -21.87 38.86 11.29
N ARG A 63 -20.74 38.58 10.65
CA ARG A 63 -20.15 39.39 9.57
C ARG A 63 -20.38 38.80 8.18
N ALA A 64 -20.33 37.48 8.07
CA ALA A 64 -20.47 36.76 6.81
C ALA A 64 -21.92 36.71 6.33
N GLY A 65 -22.10 36.71 5.01
CA GLY A 65 -23.40 36.46 4.38
C GLY A 65 -23.95 35.07 4.71
N LYS A 66 -25.24 34.86 4.45
CA LYS A 66 -25.87 33.55 4.58
C LYS A 66 -25.20 32.51 3.69
N ASP A 67 -24.76 32.94 2.50
CA ASP A 67 -24.40 32.07 1.40
C ASP A 67 -22.87 31.87 1.27
N VAL A 68 -22.08 32.45 2.17
CA VAL A 68 -20.60 32.36 2.16
C VAL A 68 -20.10 31.15 2.94
N ALA A 69 -19.43 30.20 2.30
CA ALA A 69 -18.69 29.15 2.99
C ALA A 69 -17.42 29.67 3.67
N PHE A 70 -17.04 29.06 4.80
CA PHE A 70 -15.77 29.34 5.47
C PHE A 70 -15.29 28.17 6.32
N SER A 71 -14.00 28.15 6.66
CA SER A 71 -13.48 27.36 7.77
C SER A 71 -12.51 28.15 8.64
N ILE A 72 -12.54 27.87 9.95
CA ILE A 72 -11.73 28.53 10.98
C ILE A 72 -10.94 27.47 11.74
N HIS A 73 -9.62 27.56 11.69
CA HIS A 73 -8.69 26.62 12.32
C HIS A 73 -7.76 27.34 13.29
N MET A 74 -7.14 26.57 14.20
CA MET A 74 -6.10 27.06 15.11
C MET A 74 -4.87 26.16 14.98
N PHE A 75 -3.74 26.75 14.63
CA PHE A 75 -2.46 26.06 14.47
C PHE A 75 -1.35 26.80 15.23
N MET A 76 -0.23 26.11 15.44
CA MET A 76 1.05 26.78 15.67
C MET A 76 1.74 26.90 14.31
N ALA A 77 2.18 28.10 13.90
CA ALA A 77 2.76 28.35 12.59
C ALA A 77 4.11 29.08 12.69
N GLY A 78 5.11 28.64 11.93
CA GLY A 78 6.44 29.26 11.87
C GLY A 78 7.50 28.37 11.22
N LYS A 79 8.72 28.89 11.01
CA LYS A 79 9.80 28.17 10.30
C LYS A 79 10.45 27.03 11.10
N SER A 80 10.20 26.97 12.41
CA SER A 80 10.60 25.89 13.31
C SER A 80 9.71 25.86 14.55
N VAL A 81 9.70 24.75 15.29
CA VAL A 81 8.97 24.62 16.57
C VAL A 81 9.30 25.77 17.53
N GLN A 82 10.53 26.28 17.53
CA GLN A 82 10.97 27.37 18.41
C GLN A 82 10.49 28.76 17.96
N THR A 83 10.18 28.94 16.68
CA THR A 83 9.67 30.20 16.12
C THR A 83 8.14 30.19 15.99
N ALA A 84 7.50 29.03 16.14
CA ALA A 84 6.08 28.85 15.97
C ALA A 84 5.23 29.68 16.96
N ALA A 85 4.27 30.43 16.42
CA ALA A 85 3.29 31.22 17.16
C ALA A 85 1.86 30.68 16.94
N PRO A 86 0.93 30.83 17.90
CA PRO A 86 -0.46 30.43 17.68
C PRO A 86 -1.13 31.37 16.68
N ARG A 87 -1.72 30.80 15.63
CA ARG A 87 -2.34 31.53 14.52
C ARG A 87 -3.74 30.97 14.27
N VAL A 88 -4.75 31.83 14.31
CA VAL A 88 -6.09 31.53 13.81
C VAL A 88 -6.05 31.69 12.30
N LEU A 89 -6.32 30.62 11.58
CA LEU A 89 -6.38 30.62 10.13
C LEU A 89 -7.85 30.67 9.69
N PHE A 90 -8.21 31.71 8.95
CA PHE A 90 -9.48 31.81 8.24
C PHE A 90 -9.26 31.41 6.78
N CYS A 91 -9.94 30.36 6.34
CA CYS A 91 -10.01 29.99 4.92
C CYS A 91 -11.41 30.39 4.41
N LEU A 92 -11.46 31.31 3.44
CA LEU A 92 -12.67 31.80 2.77
C LEU A 92 -12.28 32.72 1.61
N ASP A 93 -13.01 32.64 0.50
CA ASP A 93 -12.65 33.32 -0.76
C ASP A 93 -13.21 34.75 -0.89
N ASP A 94 -14.14 35.12 -0.02
CA ASP A 94 -14.73 36.46 0.02
C ASP A 94 -13.73 37.48 0.60
N GLU A 95 -13.03 38.20 -0.29
CA GLU A 95 -12.05 39.22 0.10
C GLU A 95 -12.66 40.38 0.92
N GLU A 96 -13.96 40.69 0.76
CA GLU A 96 -14.62 41.73 1.56
C GLU A 96 -14.75 41.27 3.01
N ILE A 97 -15.19 40.04 3.24
CA ILE A 97 -15.25 39.43 4.58
C ILE A 97 -13.84 39.28 5.16
N GLN A 98 -12.82 38.92 4.37
CA GLN A 98 -11.45 38.94 4.87
C GLN A 98 -11.02 40.35 5.32
N GLN A 99 -11.34 41.40 4.56
CA GLN A 99 -11.05 42.79 4.94
C GLN A 99 -11.82 43.22 6.20
N ILE A 100 -13.10 42.85 6.32
CA ILE A 100 -13.93 43.09 7.52
C ILE A 100 -13.33 42.40 8.75
N LEU A 101 -12.85 41.15 8.62
CA LEU A 101 -12.22 40.40 9.72
C LEU A 101 -10.84 40.97 10.08
N ARG A 102 -10.04 41.42 9.11
CA ARG A 102 -8.78 42.18 9.35
C ARG A 102 -9.06 43.45 10.16
N ALA A 103 -10.13 44.16 9.81
CA ALA A 103 -10.52 45.43 10.44
C ALA A 103 -11.29 45.29 11.76
N ASP A 104 -11.76 44.10 12.15
CA ASP A 104 -12.55 43.94 13.38
C ASP A 104 -11.68 44.11 14.63
N ARG A 105 -11.72 45.33 15.18
CA ARG A 105 -10.94 45.75 16.34
C ARG A 105 -11.20 44.85 17.56
N ALA A 106 -12.43 44.43 17.81
CA ALA A 106 -12.77 43.61 18.97
C ALA A 106 -12.20 42.18 18.87
N LEU A 107 -12.18 41.62 17.65
CA LEU A 107 -11.48 40.36 17.36
C LEU A 107 -9.97 40.52 17.58
N ASN A 108 -9.36 41.55 16.99
CA ASN A 108 -7.92 41.81 17.08
C ASN A 108 -7.45 42.06 18.52
N GLU A 109 -8.13 42.92 19.29
CA GLU A 109 -7.78 43.20 20.70
C GLU A 109 -7.97 41.96 21.57
N GLY A 110 -9.03 41.17 21.32
CA GLY A 110 -9.23 39.88 21.97
C GLY A 110 -8.07 38.91 21.74
N LEU A 111 -7.66 38.70 20.48
CA LEU A 111 -6.57 37.79 20.11
C LEU A 111 -5.20 38.26 20.63
N ARG A 112 -4.94 39.58 20.62
CA ARG A 112 -3.69 40.17 21.12
C ARG A 112 -3.58 40.20 22.64
N SER A 113 -4.68 40.00 23.37
CA SER A 113 -4.68 39.96 24.85
C SER A 113 -4.03 38.70 25.44
N PHE A 114 -3.93 37.62 24.65
CA PHE A 114 -3.34 36.36 25.07
C PHE A 114 -1.80 36.41 25.11
N ARG A 115 -1.19 35.46 25.83
CA ARG A 115 0.27 35.29 25.91
C ARG A 115 0.67 33.83 25.66
N PRO A 116 1.41 33.50 24.59
CA PRO A 116 1.77 34.39 23.47
C PRO A 116 0.52 34.98 22.77
N PRO A 117 0.65 36.17 22.14
CA PRO A 117 -0.43 36.75 21.34
C PRO A 117 -0.84 35.79 20.22
N ILE A 118 -2.12 35.78 19.88
CA ILE A 118 -2.65 34.95 18.80
C ILE A 118 -2.70 35.80 17.52
N GLU A 119 -2.09 35.28 16.46
CA GLU A 119 -2.07 35.91 15.14
C GLU A 119 -3.31 35.57 14.31
N ILE A 120 -3.60 36.37 13.29
CA ILE A 120 -4.60 36.07 12.26
C ILE A 120 -3.87 35.75 10.95
N GLY A 121 -4.15 34.60 10.37
CA GLY A 121 -3.81 34.25 8.99
C GLY A 121 -5.07 34.13 8.13
N PHE A 122 -4.91 34.36 6.83
CA PHE A 122 -5.92 34.13 5.81
C PHE A 122 -5.32 33.28 4.69
N TRP A 123 -6.09 32.34 4.16
CA TRP A 123 -5.80 31.72 2.86
C TRP A 123 -6.97 31.96 1.90
N ASN A 124 -6.61 32.45 0.71
CA ASN A 124 -7.46 32.44 -0.49
C ASN A 124 -7.35 31.03 -1.09
N ASN A 125 -8.42 30.58 -1.74
CA ASN A 125 -8.92 29.23 -1.55
C ASN A 125 -9.31 29.06 -0.06
N LEU A 126 -10.60 29.08 0.22
CA LEU A 126 -11.17 27.97 0.97
C LEU A 126 -10.62 26.71 0.29
N PRO A 127 -9.64 25.98 0.88
CA PRO A 127 -8.94 24.93 0.14
C PRO A 127 -9.96 23.90 -0.32
N GLU A 128 -9.64 23.14 -1.38
CA GLU A 128 -10.62 22.34 -2.15
C GLU A 128 -11.44 21.36 -1.27
N MET A 129 -10.97 21.08 -0.04
CA MET A 129 -11.72 20.61 1.15
C MET A 129 -13.23 20.89 1.21
N LEU A 130 -13.72 22.03 0.71
CA LEU A 130 -15.10 22.49 0.94
C LEU A 130 -15.81 23.11 -0.28
N GLY A 131 -15.06 23.76 -1.18
CA GLY A 131 -15.60 24.31 -2.44
C GLY A 131 -15.58 23.31 -3.61
N GLY A 132 -15.12 22.07 -3.38
CA GLY A 132 -15.02 21.06 -4.42
C GLY A 132 -16.40 20.63 -4.93
N ASP A 133 -16.73 21.03 -6.17
CA ASP A 133 -17.85 20.48 -6.92
C ASP A 133 -17.84 18.95 -6.86
N ALA A 134 -19.00 18.35 -6.59
CA ALA A 134 -19.19 16.91 -6.68
C ALA A 134 -19.15 16.47 -8.16
N LEU A 135 -17.93 16.38 -8.72
CA LEU A 135 -17.57 16.03 -10.11
C LEU A 135 -18.71 16.24 -11.12
N SER A 136 -18.84 17.49 -11.61
CA SER A 136 -19.89 17.95 -12.53
C SER A 136 -20.43 16.83 -13.44
N THR A 137 -21.62 16.33 -13.10
CA THR A 137 -22.36 15.34 -13.90
C THR A 137 -22.87 16.01 -15.16
N ASP A 138 -22.04 15.93 -16.19
CA ASP A 138 -22.12 16.63 -17.46
C ASP A 138 -23.22 16.04 -18.37
N GLN A 139 -24.46 16.41 -18.02
CA GLN A 139 -25.79 16.06 -18.56
C GLN A 139 -25.85 14.92 -19.60
N MET A 140 -26.52 13.83 -19.22
CA MET A 140 -27.22 12.94 -20.16
C MET A 140 -28.70 12.79 -19.81
N GLN A 141 -29.54 12.57 -20.82
CA GLN A 141 -30.98 12.36 -20.64
C GLN A 141 -31.26 10.97 -20.07
N TYR A 142 -32.04 10.91 -18.99
CA TYR A 142 -32.31 9.67 -18.25
C TYR A 142 -33.41 8.80 -18.89
N GLY A 143 -33.20 7.48 -18.87
CA GLY A 143 -34.26 6.50 -19.10
C GLY A 143 -35.10 6.30 -17.84
N SER A 144 -36.42 6.46 -17.94
CA SER A 144 -37.31 6.43 -16.77
C SER A 144 -37.50 5.00 -16.21
N LEU A 145 -36.83 4.71 -15.09
CA LEU A 145 -37.03 3.50 -14.28
C LEU A 145 -37.19 3.78 -12.76
N ALA A 146 -36.90 5.00 -12.30
CA ALA A 146 -36.91 5.35 -10.86
C ALA A 146 -38.23 6.00 -10.38
N SER A 147 -39.25 6.09 -11.23
CA SER A 147 -40.44 6.96 -11.06
C SER A 147 -41.42 6.63 -9.91
N SER A 148 -41.04 5.76 -8.97
CA SER A 148 -41.89 5.35 -7.83
C SER A 148 -41.15 5.21 -6.49
N ALA A 149 -39.86 5.55 -6.42
CA ALA A 149 -39.11 5.54 -5.17
C ALA A 149 -39.35 6.83 -4.36
N SER A 150 -39.31 6.73 -3.03
CA SER A 150 -39.34 7.91 -2.15
C SER A 150 -38.12 8.80 -2.39
N PRO A 151 -38.26 10.14 -2.38
CA PRO A 151 -37.13 11.07 -2.50
C PRO A 151 -36.15 11.02 -1.32
N TYR A 152 -36.44 10.22 -0.29
CA TYR A 152 -35.58 9.96 0.87
C TYR A 152 -35.15 8.50 0.99
N GLY A 153 -35.45 7.66 -0.01
CA GLY A 153 -35.05 6.26 -0.03
C GLY A 153 -33.53 6.08 -0.04
N VAL A 154 -33.06 5.07 0.69
CA VAL A 154 -31.64 4.69 0.76
C VAL A 154 -31.48 3.19 0.51
N TRP A 155 -30.49 2.86 -0.32
CA TRP A 155 -30.07 1.51 -0.62
C TRP A 155 -28.64 1.28 -0.13
N ALA A 156 -28.27 0.03 0.16
CA ALA A 156 -26.91 -0.38 0.49
C ALA A 156 -26.48 -1.58 -0.37
N ALA A 157 -25.16 -1.82 -0.46
CA ALA A 157 -24.63 -3.02 -1.12
C ALA A 157 -24.92 -4.33 -0.34
N ASP A 158 -25.19 -4.21 0.96
CA ASP A 158 -25.50 -5.31 1.88
C ASP A 158 -26.97 -5.27 2.31
N VAL A 159 -27.56 -6.44 2.62
CA VAL A 159 -28.97 -6.55 3.09
C VAL A 159 -29.15 -5.96 4.48
N GLU A 160 -28.14 -6.09 5.34
CA GLU A 160 -28.18 -5.68 6.74
C GLU A 160 -27.41 -4.36 6.94
N PRO A 161 -27.79 -3.50 7.91
CA PRO A 161 -27.13 -2.23 8.17
C PRO A 161 -25.73 -2.44 8.78
N VAL A 162 -24.73 -2.61 7.91
CA VAL A 162 -23.32 -2.79 8.29
C VAL A 162 -22.62 -1.44 8.37
N LEU A 163 -22.01 -1.16 9.53
CA LEU A 163 -21.18 0.03 9.76
C LEU A 163 -20.02 0.05 8.75
N GLY A 164 -19.88 1.14 7.99
CA GLY A 164 -18.90 1.25 6.91
C GLY A 164 -19.37 0.74 5.53
N SER A 165 -20.60 0.25 5.36
CA SER A 165 -21.14 -0.15 4.04
C SER A 165 -21.38 1.04 3.11
N ARG A 166 -21.39 0.81 1.78
CA ARG A 166 -21.69 1.84 0.77
C ARG A 166 -23.20 2.07 0.74
N LEU A 167 -23.61 3.32 0.91
CA LEU A 167 -24.98 3.78 0.73
C LEU A 167 -25.16 4.45 -0.62
N TYR A 168 -26.35 4.28 -1.20
CA TYR A 168 -26.86 4.98 -2.37
C TYR A 168 -28.13 5.72 -1.94
N VAL A 169 -28.19 7.02 -2.16
CA VAL A 169 -29.24 7.91 -1.67
C VAL A 169 -30.02 8.50 -2.85
N ALA A 170 -31.35 8.48 -2.77
CA ALA A 170 -32.21 9.14 -3.76
C ALA A 170 -31.90 10.64 -3.83
N CYS A 171 -31.75 11.18 -5.05
CA CYS A 171 -31.67 12.62 -5.24
C CYS A 171 -33.10 13.20 -5.28
N ARG A 172 -33.40 14.13 -4.37
CA ARG A 172 -34.72 14.80 -4.28
C ARG A 172 -35.16 15.44 -5.60
N ASP A 173 -34.20 15.93 -6.38
CA ASP A 173 -34.43 16.64 -7.64
C ASP A 173 -34.50 15.70 -8.86
N GLY A 174 -34.51 14.39 -8.65
CA GLY A 174 -34.60 13.36 -9.72
C GLY A 174 -33.29 13.09 -10.48
N GLY A 175 -32.18 13.70 -10.06
CA GLY A 175 -30.84 13.44 -10.61
C GLY A 175 -30.23 12.10 -10.17
N PRO A 176 -28.97 11.82 -10.56
CA PRO A 176 -28.27 10.59 -10.17
C PRO A 176 -28.30 10.30 -8.67
N PRO A 177 -28.43 9.02 -8.26
CA PRO A 177 -28.30 8.62 -6.87
C PRO A 177 -26.90 8.95 -6.35
N ARG A 178 -26.83 9.39 -5.10
CA ARG A 178 -25.59 9.86 -4.48
C ARG A 178 -24.99 8.80 -3.60
N MET A 179 -23.66 8.69 -3.63
CA MET A 179 -22.94 7.76 -2.76
C MET A 179 -22.62 8.38 -1.41
N ALA A 180 -22.77 7.59 -0.36
CA ALA A 180 -22.33 7.89 1.00
C ALA A 180 -21.86 6.59 1.68
N THR A 181 -21.47 6.67 2.95
CA THR A 181 -21.10 5.52 3.77
C THR A 181 -21.96 5.47 5.03
N ALA A 182 -22.29 4.26 5.47
CA ALA A 182 -23.01 3.99 6.70
C ALA A 182 -22.14 4.31 7.93
N GLY A 183 -22.58 5.29 8.72
CA GLY A 183 -21.97 5.60 10.02
C GLY A 183 -22.46 4.67 11.14
N PRO A 184 -22.45 5.12 12.41
CA PRO A 184 -23.14 4.47 13.53
C PRO A 184 -24.61 4.07 13.30
N VAL A 185 -25.01 2.91 13.83
CA VAL A 185 -26.40 2.50 14.05
C VAL A 185 -26.76 2.70 15.53
N PHE A 186 -27.99 3.12 15.81
CA PHE A 186 -28.52 3.33 17.16
C PHE A 186 -29.91 2.68 17.33
N SER A 187 -30.28 2.34 18.56
CA SER A 187 -31.62 1.84 18.94
C SER A 187 -32.40 2.88 19.75
N TYR A 188 -33.65 3.16 19.37
CA TYR A 188 -34.56 4.05 20.12
C TYR A 188 -36.04 3.72 19.83
N GLY A 189 -36.89 3.59 20.84
CA GLY A 189 -38.30 3.24 20.65
C GLY A 189 -38.51 1.86 20.02
N GLY A 190 -37.61 0.91 20.28
CA GLY A 190 -37.55 -0.38 19.60
C GLY A 190 -37.17 -0.33 18.10
N ARG A 191 -36.88 0.86 17.55
CA ARG A 191 -36.53 1.08 16.13
C ARG A 191 -35.03 1.32 15.99
N PHE A 192 -34.50 1.08 14.79
CA PHE A 192 -33.08 1.22 14.48
C PHE A 192 -32.84 2.38 13.51
N PHE A 193 -31.84 3.20 13.83
CA PHE A 193 -31.50 4.40 13.08
C PHE A 193 -30.02 4.39 12.67
N GLN A 194 -29.79 4.29 11.36
CA GLN A 194 -28.49 4.33 10.70
C GLN A 194 -28.14 5.80 10.40
N THR A 195 -27.01 6.30 10.89
CA THR A 195 -26.53 7.65 10.55
C THR A 195 -25.75 7.69 9.25
N THR A 196 -25.78 8.82 8.58
CA THR A 196 -24.83 9.24 7.53
C THR A 196 -24.75 10.77 7.49
N ALA A 197 -23.96 11.35 6.58
CA ALA A 197 -23.87 12.80 6.44
C ALA A 197 -25.11 13.41 5.76
N ARG A 198 -25.54 14.61 6.17
CA ARG A 198 -26.81 15.23 5.73
C ARG A 198 -26.72 15.85 4.33
N HIS A 199 -25.57 16.44 3.97
CA HIS A 199 -25.36 17.10 2.68
C HIS A 199 -25.62 16.20 1.47
N VAL A 200 -25.51 14.88 1.65
CA VAL A 200 -25.83 13.85 0.65
C VAL A 200 -27.25 14.02 0.11
N PHE A 201 -28.20 14.48 0.92
CA PHE A 201 -29.61 14.62 0.55
C PHE A 201 -29.97 15.95 -0.16
N TYR A 202 -29.05 16.93 -0.25
CA TYR A 202 -29.32 18.24 -0.87
C TYR A 202 -28.69 18.37 -2.25
N GLY A 203 -29.50 18.58 -3.29
CA GLY A 203 -29.01 19.04 -4.59
C GLY A 203 -28.04 20.20 -4.40
N GLN A 204 -26.79 20.02 -4.87
CA GLN A 204 -25.84 21.12 -4.89
C GLN A 204 -26.40 22.09 -5.93
N LYS A 205 -26.91 23.23 -5.45
CA LYS A 205 -27.50 24.26 -6.31
C LYS A 205 -26.41 24.67 -7.30
N GLN A 206 -26.50 24.18 -8.54
CA GLN A 206 -25.58 24.58 -9.60
C GLN A 206 -25.61 26.09 -9.65
N SER A 207 -24.51 26.73 -9.27
CA SER A 207 -24.34 28.16 -9.34
C SER A 207 -24.50 28.51 -10.81
N SER A 208 -25.68 29.05 -11.17
CA SER A 208 -26.11 29.13 -12.56
C SER A 208 -25.23 30.16 -13.26
N GLY A 209 -24.13 29.69 -13.83
CA GLY A 209 -23.11 30.48 -14.49
C GLY A 209 -23.73 31.18 -15.69
N GLN A 210 -24.28 32.37 -15.45
CA GLN A 210 -24.66 33.29 -16.50
C GLN A 210 -23.36 33.63 -17.24
N ALA A 211 -23.14 32.94 -18.36
CA ALA A 211 -22.08 33.27 -19.31
C ALA A 211 -22.29 34.73 -19.71
N GLY A 212 -21.51 35.62 -19.10
CA GLY A 212 -21.74 37.05 -19.16
C GLY A 212 -21.59 37.53 -20.59
N ALA A 213 -22.71 37.89 -21.22
CA ALA A 213 -22.67 38.58 -22.50
C ALA A 213 -21.76 39.82 -22.36
N PRO A 214 -20.80 40.03 -23.27
CA PRO A 214 -19.82 41.10 -23.13
C PRO A 214 -20.53 42.45 -23.09
N LYS A 215 -20.36 43.19 -22.00
CA LYS A 215 -20.79 44.58 -21.92
C LYS A 215 -19.74 45.45 -22.59
N ASP A 216 -20.07 45.97 -23.77
CA ASP A 216 -19.27 47.00 -24.42
C ASP A 216 -19.11 48.22 -23.50
N ILE A 217 -17.87 48.50 -23.09
CA ILE A 217 -17.48 49.76 -22.45
C ILE A 217 -16.43 50.41 -23.34
N ALA A 218 -16.87 51.40 -24.11
CA ALA A 218 -15.99 52.16 -24.99
C ALA A 218 -15.32 53.31 -24.23
N SER A 219 -14.00 53.24 -24.02
CA SER A 219 -13.18 54.45 -23.84
C SER A 219 -11.74 54.22 -24.31
N SER A 220 -11.40 54.94 -25.36
CA SER A 220 -10.06 55.11 -25.94
C SER A 220 -8.92 55.26 -24.93
N HIS A 221 -7.78 54.58 -25.17
CA HIS A 221 -6.53 55.24 -25.61
C HIS A 221 -5.49 54.20 -26.08
N SER A 222 -4.69 54.60 -27.06
CA SER A 222 -3.57 53.85 -27.67
C SER A 222 -2.30 54.74 -27.57
N PRO A 223 -1.04 54.32 -27.92
CA PRO A 223 -0.72 53.19 -28.81
C PRO A 223 0.62 52.42 -28.57
N LYS A 224 0.89 51.46 -29.48
CA LYS A 224 2.19 50.86 -29.89
C LYS A 224 2.94 49.96 -28.89
N VAL A 225 3.17 48.71 -29.31
CA VAL A 225 4.44 48.22 -29.92
C VAL A 225 4.10 47.05 -30.86
N CYS A 226 4.97 46.77 -31.85
CA CYS A 226 4.75 45.75 -32.89
C CYS A 226 5.39 44.40 -32.53
N HIS A 227 4.87 43.29 -33.10
CA HIS A 227 5.57 42.52 -34.16
C HIS A 227 4.65 41.45 -34.78
N GLU A 228 5.07 40.87 -35.91
CA GLU A 228 4.28 39.95 -36.73
C GLU A 228 4.10 38.55 -36.11
N SER A 229 3.13 37.81 -36.64
CA SER A 229 3.15 36.33 -36.64
C SER A 229 2.53 35.82 -37.95
N THR A 230 3.23 34.89 -38.60
CA THR A 230 2.91 34.42 -39.96
C THR A 230 1.80 33.39 -39.95
N THR A 231 0.78 33.58 -40.80
CA THR A 231 -0.27 32.58 -41.03
C THR A 231 0.30 31.35 -41.75
N LEU A 232 0.14 30.17 -41.16
CA LEU A 232 0.26 28.88 -41.85
C LEU A 232 -1.01 28.08 -41.58
N GLN A 233 -1.83 27.87 -42.61
CA GLN A 233 -2.93 26.92 -42.58
C GLN A 233 -2.36 25.49 -42.58
N TYR A 234 -3.01 24.61 -41.83
CA TYR A 234 -2.72 23.17 -41.83
C TYR A 234 -4.05 22.44 -41.89
N ASP A 235 -4.46 22.04 -43.10
CA ASP A 235 -5.60 21.15 -43.28
C ASP A 235 -5.15 19.73 -42.91
N GLY A 236 -5.77 19.16 -41.86
CA GLY A 236 -5.40 17.86 -41.33
C GLY A 236 -6.57 17.22 -40.59
N GLU A 237 -7.18 16.21 -41.23
CA GLU A 237 -8.34 15.49 -40.69
C GLU A 237 -7.99 14.75 -39.40
N SER A 238 -8.35 15.32 -38.25
CA SER A 238 -8.29 14.63 -36.97
C SER A 238 -9.53 13.76 -36.80
N GLN A 239 -9.36 12.44 -36.77
CA GLN A 239 -10.42 11.54 -36.30
C GLN A 239 -10.53 11.68 -34.78
N ASP A 240 -11.61 12.32 -34.32
CA ASP A 240 -11.93 12.43 -32.90
C ASP A 240 -12.20 11.05 -32.29
N LEU A 241 -11.18 10.49 -31.64
CA LEU A 241 -11.34 9.37 -30.71
C LEU A 241 -11.98 9.90 -29.42
N CYS A 242 -13.30 10.06 -29.46
CA CYS A 242 -14.10 10.60 -28.35
C CYS A 242 -13.71 9.94 -27.02
N LEU A 243 -13.20 10.74 -26.09
CA LEU A 243 -12.90 10.31 -24.73
C LEU A 243 -14.21 9.81 -24.09
N GLY A 244 -14.21 8.54 -23.68
CA GLY A 244 -15.40 7.91 -23.10
C GLY A 244 -15.81 8.62 -21.80
N LYS A 245 -16.90 9.40 -21.85
CA LYS A 245 -17.54 9.96 -20.66
C LYS A 245 -17.77 8.84 -19.64
N GLY A 246 -17.35 9.06 -18.40
CA GLY A 246 -17.63 8.13 -17.31
C GLY A 246 -19.14 7.99 -17.13
N LYS A 247 -19.63 6.77 -16.96
CA LYS A 247 -21.04 6.56 -16.58
C LYS A 247 -21.30 7.23 -15.24
N GLU A 248 -22.41 7.95 -15.15
CA GLU A 248 -22.95 8.42 -13.87
C GLU A 248 -23.26 7.22 -12.94
N PRO A 249 -23.24 7.41 -11.61
CA PRO A 249 -23.59 6.34 -10.69
C PRO A 249 -25.05 5.92 -10.87
N GLU A 250 -25.29 4.74 -11.45
CA GLU A 250 -26.58 4.05 -11.36
C GLU A 250 -26.68 3.34 -9.99
N ILE A 251 -27.89 3.18 -9.42
CA ILE A 251 -28.06 2.28 -8.25
C ILE A 251 -27.73 0.85 -8.72
N PRO A 252 -26.82 0.11 -8.05
CA PRO A 252 -26.54 -1.27 -8.43
C PRO A 252 -27.80 -2.14 -8.38
N ARG A 253 -27.97 -3.05 -9.34
CA ARG A 253 -29.17 -3.93 -9.43
C ARG A 253 -29.27 -4.93 -8.29
N ASP A 254 -28.15 -5.11 -7.59
CA ASP A 254 -27.89 -5.94 -6.42
C ASP A 254 -27.89 -5.12 -5.11
N ALA A 255 -28.14 -3.80 -5.15
CA ALA A 255 -28.28 -2.99 -3.95
C ALA A 255 -29.67 -3.14 -3.30
N PHE A 256 -29.69 -3.34 -2.00
CA PHE A 256 -30.90 -3.56 -1.20
C PHE A 256 -31.41 -2.25 -0.62
N TYR A 257 -32.72 -1.98 -0.73
CA TYR A 257 -33.35 -0.86 -0.03
C TYR A 257 -33.34 -1.14 1.48
N ILE A 258 -32.69 -0.27 2.26
CA ILE A 258 -32.54 -0.44 3.72
C ILE A 258 -33.58 0.36 4.52
N GLY A 259 -34.17 1.40 3.91
CA GLY A 259 -35.19 2.26 4.50
C GLY A 259 -35.12 3.70 3.98
N GLU A 260 -35.61 4.66 4.77
CA GLU A 260 -35.70 6.07 4.38
C GLU A 260 -35.07 7.01 5.41
N ALA A 261 -34.51 8.12 4.92
CA ALA A 261 -34.07 9.21 5.78
C ALA A 261 -35.27 9.96 6.37
N LEU A 262 -35.23 10.18 7.69
CA LEU A 262 -36.24 10.94 8.40
C LEU A 262 -36.27 12.38 7.86
N VAL A 263 -37.38 12.73 7.20
CA VAL A 263 -37.61 14.01 6.50
C VAL A 263 -37.19 15.25 7.30
N ARG A 264 -37.35 15.22 8.63
CA ARG A 264 -36.86 16.28 9.52
C ARG A 264 -35.34 16.49 9.38
N THR A 265 -34.55 15.42 9.54
CA THR A 265 -33.09 15.47 9.43
C THR A 265 -32.62 15.97 8.07
N THR A 266 -33.42 15.77 7.01
CA THR A 266 -33.13 16.18 5.64
C THR A 266 -33.81 17.50 5.23
N ASP A 267 -34.38 18.29 6.15
CA ASP A 267 -34.92 19.63 5.87
C ASP A 267 -33.84 20.72 6.09
N GLU A 268 -33.67 21.63 5.13
CA GLU A 268 -32.74 22.78 5.22
C GLU A 268 -33.13 23.72 6.38
N ALA A 269 -34.42 23.80 6.74
CA ALA A 269 -34.95 24.88 7.55
C ALA A 269 -34.69 24.78 9.07
N GLN A 270 -34.36 23.59 9.59
CA GLN A 270 -34.53 23.28 11.03
C GLN A 270 -33.27 22.82 11.78
N HIS A 271 -32.14 22.60 11.09
CA HIS A 271 -31.00 21.88 11.68
C HIS A 271 -29.64 22.56 11.55
N THR A 272 -28.81 22.32 12.58
CA THR A 272 -27.51 22.95 12.86
C THR A 272 -26.34 21.96 12.69
N THR A 273 -26.57 20.83 12.01
CA THR A 273 -25.70 19.65 12.10
C THR A 273 -25.82 18.81 10.83
N ASP A 274 -24.68 18.44 10.23
CA ASP A 274 -24.58 17.66 9.00
C ASP A 274 -24.77 16.15 9.23
N CYS A 275 -25.80 15.77 9.99
CA CYS A 275 -26.16 14.38 10.29
C CYS A 275 -27.57 14.08 9.75
N ALA A 276 -27.74 12.97 9.02
CA ALA A 276 -29.03 12.42 8.63
C ALA A 276 -29.28 11.09 9.35
N LEU A 277 -30.56 10.81 9.66
CA LEU A 277 -30.99 9.56 10.28
C LEU A 277 -31.84 8.77 9.30
N ILE A 278 -31.37 7.58 8.92
CA ILE A 278 -32.08 6.61 8.09
C ILE A 278 -32.73 5.62 9.06
N GLU A 279 -34.06 5.51 9.04
CA GLU A 279 -34.73 4.41 9.73
C GLU A 279 -34.47 3.11 8.95
N VAL A 280 -33.93 2.09 9.61
CA VAL A 280 -33.53 0.84 8.97
C VAL A 280 -34.27 -0.38 9.54
N CYS A 281 -34.70 -1.26 8.65
CA CYS A 281 -35.34 -2.53 9.01
C CYS A 281 -34.28 -3.57 9.43
N ALA A 282 -33.60 -3.36 10.55
CA ALA A 282 -32.63 -4.31 11.08
C ALA A 282 -33.30 -5.63 11.48
N SER A 283 -32.68 -6.76 11.14
CA SER A 283 -33.06 -8.07 11.68
C SER A 283 -32.65 -8.17 13.16
N ASN A 284 -33.40 -8.93 13.97
CA ASN A 284 -33.07 -9.16 15.39
C ASN A 284 -31.73 -9.90 15.62
N THR A 285 -31.02 -10.27 14.54
CA THR A 285 -29.74 -11.00 14.54
C THR A 285 -28.52 -10.11 14.31
N VAL A 286 -28.69 -8.84 13.92
CA VAL A 286 -27.56 -7.90 13.75
C VAL A 286 -27.10 -7.36 15.11
N ASP A 287 -25.79 -7.41 15.39
CA ASP A 287 -25.20 -6.59 16.44
C ASP A 287 -24.86 -5.20 15.87
N PRO A 288 -25.62 -4.13 16.22
CA PRO A 288 -25.45 -2.80 15.63
C PRO A 288 -24.13 -2.13 16.01
N ASN A 289 -23.35 -2.72 16.93
CA ASN A 289 -22.03 -2.22 17.33
C ASN A 289 -20.89 -2.79 16.46
N LEU A 290 -21.16 -3.73 15.56
CA LEU A 290 -20.14 -4.59 14.96
C LEU A 290 -19.66 -4.07 13.59
N VAL A 291 -18.55 -3.34 13.60
CA VAL A 291 -17.91 -2.76 12.40
C VAL A 291 -17.20 -3.85 11.61
N SER A 292 -17.66 -4.16 10.40
CA SER A 292 -16.79 -4.85 9.43
C SER A 292 -15.80 -3.84 8.88
N TYR A 293 -14.52 -3.96 9.23
CA TYR A 293 -13.51 -2.99 8.80
C TYR A 293 -12.67 -3.48 7.61
N ASP A 294 -12.93 -4.68 7.10
CA ASP A 294 -12.36 -5.20 5.85
C ASP A 294 -13.47 -5.86 5.02
N PRO A 295 -13.93 -5.24 3.92
CA PRO A 295 -14.99 -5.79 3.07
C PRO A 295 -14.56 -7.06 2.31
N SER A 296 -13.27 -7.44 2.35
CA SER A 296 -12.77 -8.70 1.78
C SER A 296 -12.65 -9.83 2.81
N ASP A 297 -12.82 -9.55 4.10
CA ASP A 297 -12.63 -10.53 5.17
C ASP A 297 -13.63 -10.31 6.32
N SER A 298 -14.75 -11.02 6.23
CA SER A 298 -15.83 -10.99 7.22
C SER A 298 -15.43 -11.45 8.63
N SER A 299 -14.23 -12.00 8.85
CA SER A 299 -13.70 -12.27 10.19
C SER A 299 -13.13 -11.01 10.87
N LYS A 300 -12.73 -9.99 10.11
CA LYS A 300 -12.18 -8.73 10.62
C LYS A 300 -13.29 -7.77 11.03
N LYS A 301 -13.91 -8.06 12.18
CA LYS A 301 -14.93 -7.22 12.80
C LYS A 301 -14.45 -6.58 14.11
N LEU A 302 -14.64 -5.27 14.25
CA LEU A 302 -14.38 -4.49 15.46
C LEU A 302 -15.70 -4.15 16.14
N ARG A 303 -15.88 -4.59 17.38
CA ARG A 303 -17.10 -4.28 18.15
C ARG A 303 -16.92 -2.97 18.91
N VAL A 304 -17.68 -1.94 18.55
CA VAL A 304 -17.75 -0.69 19.31
C VAL A 304 -18.21 -1.00 20.74
N THR A 305 -17.48 -0.51 21.74
CA THR A 305 -17.82 -0.73 23.15
C THR A 305 -18.50 0.47 23.78
N ARG A 306 -18.22 1.70 23.30
CA ARG A 306 -18.81 2.95 23.82
C ARG A 306 -18.50 4.18 22.96
N PRO A 307 -19.24 5.29 23.12
CA PRO A 307 -18.82 6.61 22.64
C PRO A 307 -17.50 7.03 23.30
N ALA A 308 -16.70 7.78 22.55
CA ALA A 308 -15.52 8.45 23.06
C ALA A 308 -15.91 9.70 23.87
N ASP A 309 -15.24 9.91 25.00
CA ASP A 309 -15.24 11.19 25.68
C ASP A 309 -14.20 12.10 25.01
N MET A 310 -14.68 13.07 24.23
CA MET A 310 -13.84 13.99 23.46
C MET A 310 -12.86 14.80 24.35
N ALA A 311 -13.23 15.10 25.60
CA ALA A 311 -12.38 15.80 26.56
C ALA A 311 -11.29 14.91 27.19
N LYS A 312 -11.40 13.57 27.05
CA LYS A 312 -10.39 12.57 27.47
C LYS A 312 -9.56 12.01 26.30
N LEU A 313 -9.55 12.68 25.15
CA LEU A 313 -8.68 12.35 24.02
C LEU A 313 -7.28 12.94 24.18
N ARG A 314 -6.31 12.35 23.49
CA ARG A 314 -4.91 12.81 23.47
C ARG A 314 -4.58 13.36 22.08
N PRO A 315 -3.84 14.47 21.98
CA PRO A 315 -3.24 14.91 20.71
C PRO A 315 -2.49 13.75 20.05
N GLY A 316 -2.63 13.59 18.74
CA GLY A 316 -1.94 12.54 18.00
C GLY A 316 -2.42 11.11 18.27
N ALA A 317 -3.62 10.90 18.82
CA ALA A 317 -4.17 9.55 18.99
C ALA A 317 -4.43 8.87 17.63
N ALA A 318 -3.96 7.63 17.47
CA ALA A 318 -4.21 6.84 16.26
C ALA A 318 -5.69 6.42 16.17
N VAL A 319 -6.29 6.56 15.00
CA VAL A 319 -7.71 6.30 14.73
C VAL A 319 -7.88 5.48 13.45
N ILE A 320 -9.01 4.80 13.34
CA ILE A 320 -9.44 4.11 12.13
C ILE A 320 -10.72 4.75 11.64
N VAL A 321 -10.77 5.09 10.36
CA VAL A 321 -11.97 5.48 9.64
C VAL A 321 -12.46 4.25 8.86
N ALA A 322 -13.65 3.77 9.18
CA ALA A 322 -14.30 2.66 8.48
C ALA A 322 -15.07 3.21 7.27
N THR A 323 -14.43 3.17 6.10
CA THR A 323 -15.04 3.58 4.82
C THR A 323 -15.49 2.35 4.02
N SER A 324 -16.44 2.57 3.12
CA SER A 324 -16.91 1.54 2.18
C SER A 324 -15.89 1.19 1.08
N SER A 325 -14.74 1.87 1.07
CA SER A 325 -13.54 1.52 0.30
C SER A 325 -12.53 0.70 1.13
N GLY A 326 -12.92 0.22 2.31
CA GLY A 326 -12.07 -0.43 3.31
C GLY A 326 -11.57 0.55 4.40
N PRO A 327 -10.72 0.08 5.32
CA PRO A 327 -10.29 0.87 6.46
C PRO A 327 -9.26 1.92 6.02
N VAL A 328 -9.28 3.06 6.70
CA VAL A 328 -8.27 4.11 6.56
C VAL A 328 -7.71 4.43 7.93
N CYS A 329 -6.42 4.18 8.12
CA CYS A 329 -5.70 4.59 9.33
C CYS A 329 -5.41 6.09 9.29
N GLY A 330 -5.40 6.70 10.48
CA GLY A 330 -5.10 8.12 10.63
C GLY A 330 -4.78 8.51 12.06
N THR A 331 -4.69 9.81 12.28
CA THR A 331 -4.27 10.45 13.52
C THR A 331 -5.19 11.61 13.83
N LEU A 332 -5.82 11.58 15.00
CA LEU A 332 -6.68 12.65 15.50
C LEU A 332 -5.89 13.93 15.77
N LEU A 333 -6.38 15.06 15.27
CA LEU A 333 -6.05 16.38 15.79
C LEU A 333 -7.11 16.79 16.82
N THR A 334 -6.66 17.23 17.99
CA THR A 334 -7.53 17.56 19.14
C THR A 334 -7.96 19.02 19.19
N THR A 335 -7.44 19.87 18.30
CA THR A 335 -7.91 21.24 18.13
C THR A 335 -9.11 21.26 17.18
N LEU A 336 -10.27 21.69 17.69
CA LEU A 336 -11.50 21.89 16.93
C LEU A 336 -11.32 22.84 15.74
N ALA A 337 -11.99 22.57 14.63
CA ALA A 337 -12.25 23.53 13.57
C ALA A 337 -13.74 23.93 13.57
N TYR A 338 -14.05 25.10 13.01
CA TYR A 338 -15.43 25.56 12.78
C TYR A 338 -15.64 25.73 11.28
N ILE A 339 -16.64 25.06 10.72
CA ILE A 339 -16.79 24.95 9.27
C ILE A 339 -18.24 25.20 8.86
N LYS A 340 -18.44 25.94 7.77
CA LYS A 340 -19.73 26.33 7.22
C LYS A 340 -19.76 26.03 5.72
N SER A 341 -20.73 25.24 5.25
CA SER A 341 -21.06 25.14 3.82
C SER A 341 -21.83 26.37 3.34
N GLU A 342 -21.78 26.71 2.05
CA GLU A 342 -22.60 27.76 1.41
C GLU A 342 -24.10 27.56 1.68
N SER A 343 -24.52 26.29 1.77
CA SER A 343 -25.91 25.89 2.01
C SER A 343 -26.37 26.05 3.47
N GLU A 344 -25.44 26.22 4.43
CA GLU A 344 -25.75 26.15 5.85
C GLU A 344 -25.78 27.53 6.52
N ARG A 345 -26.84 27.82 7.30
CA ARG A 345 -26.94 29.08 8.06
C ARG A 345 -26.05 29.13 9.31
N HIS A 346 -25.49 27.98 9.69
CA HIS A 346 -24.73 27.79 10.92
C HIS A 346 -23.47 27.00 10.59
N SER A 347 -22.36 27.33 11.27
CA SER A 347 -21.15 26.54 11.20
C SER A 347 -21.15 25.42 12.25
N VAL A 348 -20.63 24.26 11.85
CA VAL A 348 -20.50 23.06 12.68
C VAL A 348 -19.10 23.05 13.33
N ALA A 349 -19.03 22.68 14.61
CA ALA A 349 -17.77 22.39 15.30
C ALA A 349 -17.36 20.94 15.01
N VAL A 350 -16.19 20.76 14.40
CA VAL A 350 -15.69 19.46 13.89
C VAL A 350 -14.26 19.20 14.34
N TYR A 351 -13.87 17.92 14.38
CA TYR A 351 -12.51 17.51 14.67
C TYR A 351 -11.77 17.08 13.40
N PRO A 352 -10.56 17.60 13.13
CA PRO A 352 -9.75 17.12 12.02
C PRO A 352 -9.09 15.76 12.33
N VAL A 353 -8.96 14.93 11.31
CA VAL A 353 -8.16 13.71 11.30
C VAL A 353 -7.18 13.76 10.13
N MET A 354 -5.90 13.63 10.43
CA MET A 354 -4.85 13.48 9.42
C MET A 354 -4.67 12.00 9.14
N LEU A 355 -5.04 11.57 7.94
CA LEU A 355 -4.99 10.20 7.47
C LEU A 355 -3.54 9.82 7.13
N ASP A 356 -3.24 8.52 7.01
CA ASP A 356 -1.92 8.11 6.55
C ASP A 356 -1.76 8.39 5.04
N ALA A 357 -0.57 8.85 4.61
CA ALA A 357 -0.31 9.42 3.28
C ALA A 357 -0.43 8.46 2.07
N GLN A 358 -0.93 7.24 2.28
CA GLN A 358 -1.25 6.25 1.24
C GLN A 358 -2.76 5.90 1.22
N MET A 359 -3.54 6.49 2.13
CA MET A 359 -4.90 6.06 2.49
C MET A 359 -5.89 7.24 2.37
N GLU A 360 -6.05 7.74 1.16
CA GLU A 360 -7.04 8.78 0.85
C GLU A 360 -8.48 8.26 0.95
N LEU A 361 -9.40 9.15 1.34
CA LEU A 361 -10.85 8.92 1.22
C LEU A 361 -11.30 9.08 -0.23
N SER A 362 -12.36 8.37 -0.60
CA SER A 362 -13.01 8.51 -1.92
C SER A 362 -14.30 9.34 -1.83
N PRO A 363 -14.78 9.93 -2.94
CA PRO A 363 -16.13 10.50 -2.99
C PRO A 363 -17.18 9.48 -2.54
N GLY A 364 -18.09 9.91 -1.66
CA GLY A 364 -19.06 9.03 -0.98
C GLY A 364 -18.51 8.30 0.25
N ASP A 365 -17.30 8.59 0.72
CA ASP A 365 -16.81 8.16 2.03
C ASP A 365 -17.25 9.13 3.17
N CYS A 366 -18.09 10.13 2.86
CA CYS A 366 -18.85 10.88 3.88
C CYS A 366 -19.83 9.96 4.63
N GLY A 367 -20.07 10.23 5.92
CA GLY A 367 -20.75 9.32 6.84
C GLY A 367 -19.88 8.18 7.39
N SER A 368 -18.64 7.97 6.90
CA SER A 368 -17.74 6.92 7.42
C SER A 368 -17.49 7.04 8.92
N LEU A 369 -17.65 5.95 9.65
CA LEU A 369 -17.47 5.88 11.10
C LEU A 369 -15.97 6.06 11.49
N VAL A 370 -15.68 6.96 12.43
CA VAL A 370 -14.35 7.15 13.02
C VAL A 370 -14.29 6.49 14.41
N VAL A 371 -13.31 5.62 14.65
CA VAL A 371 -13.07 4.94 15.93
C VAL A 371 -11.65 5.09 16.46
N LEU A 372 -11.51 5.04 17.78
CA LEU A 372 -10.24 4.99 18.51
C LEU A 372 -10.10 3.66 19.24
N LEU A 373 -9.00 2.94 19.00
CA LEU A 373 -8.67 1.71 19.73
C LEU A 373 -7.98 2.05 21.06
N ARG A 374 -8.41 1.43 22.17
CA ARG A 374 -7.79 1.53 23.50
C ARG A 374 -7.68 0.16 24.14
N GLY A 375 -6.66 -0.60 23.74
CA GLY A 375 -6.54 -2.01 24.10
C GLY A 375 -7.63 -2.81 23.40
N GLU A 376 -8.44 -3.52 24.16
CA GLU A 376 -9.59 -4.29 23.66
C GLU A 376 -10.85 -3.42 23.44
N GLU A 377 -10.88 -2.18 23.94
CA GLU A 377 -12.02 -1.28 23.75
C GLU A 377 -11.94 -0.52 22.40
N VAL A 378 -13.08 -0.42 21.72
CA VAL A 378 -13.25 0.37 20.49
C VAL A 378 -14.19 1.55 20.80
N HIS A 379 -13.63 2.77 20.82
CA HIS A 379 -14.36 3.99 21.19
C HIS A 379 -14.84 4.72 19.92
N MET A 380 -16.15 4.92 19.78
CA MET A 380 -16.75 5.66 18.66
C MET A 380 -16.49 7.16 18.82
N LEU A 381 -15.78 7.77 17.86
CA LEU A 381 -15.47 9.21 17.87
C LEU A 381 -16.54 10.04 17.17
N GLY A 382 -17.18 9.52 16.13
CA GLY A 382 -18.15 10.23 15.30
C GLY A 382 -18.20 9.67 13.87
N HIS A 383 -18.64 10.49 12.90
CA HIS A 383 -18.55 10.16 11.47
C HIS A 383 -17.90 11.28 10.65
N ILE A 384 -17.21 10.92 9.58
CA ILE A 384 -16.66 11.87 8.60
C ILE A 384 -17.79 12.69 7.98
N LEU A 385 -17.63 14.01 7.93
CA LEU A 385 -18.47 14.86 7.09
C LEU A 385 -17.84 14.98 5.70
N PHE A 386 -16.64 15.54 5.63
CA PHE A 386 -15.92 15.80 4.38
C PHE A 386 -14.43 15.49 4.55
N GLY A 387 -13.79 15.15 3.44
CA GLY A 387 -12.35 14.88 3.37
C GLY A 387 -11.83 15.21 1.99
N HIS A 388 -10.56 15.62 1.93
CA HIS A 388 -9.95 16.15 0.72
C HIS A 388 -9.34 14.98 -0.09
N PRO A 389 -9.59 14.88 -1.41
CA PRO A 389 -8.80 13.99 -2.27
C PRO A 389 -7.35 14.51 -2.38
N ASN A 390 -6.36 13.64 -2.54
CA ASN A 390 -4.93 13.96 -2.69
C ASN A 390 -4.18 14.54 -1.47
N ILE A 391 -4.85 15.17 -0.47
CA ILE A 391 -4.22 15.44 0.84
C ILE A 391 -4.85 14.56 1.91
N ALA A 392 -4.03 13.93 2.74
CA ALA A 392 -4.45 12.93 3.71
C ALA A 392 -5.11 13.58 4.95
N PHE A 393 -6.29 14.19 4.75
CA PHE A 393 -6.94 15.05 5.73
C PHE A 393 -8.47 15.02 5.58
N ALA A 394 -9.17 14.86 6.69
CA ALA A 394 -10.63 14.86 6.74
C ALA A 394 -11.14 15.43 8.07
N TYR A 395 -12.45 15.65 8.16
CA TYR A 395 -13.11 16.22 9.31
C TYR A 395 -14.30 15.36 9.73
N PHE A 396 -14.47 15.15 11.03
CA PHE A 396 -15.60 14.39 11.57
C PHE A 396 -16.45 15.21 12.54
N LEU A 397 -17.75 14.96 12.50
CA LEU A 397 -18.73 15.42 13.47
C LEU A 397 -18.60 14.53 14.72
N PRO A 398 -18.32 15.08 15.91
CA PRO A 398 -18.12 14.26 17.11
C PRO A 398 -19.42 13.61 17.59
N ILE A 399 -19.28 12.43 18.20
CA ILE A 399 -20.39 11.55 18.59
C ILE A 399 -21.40 12.20 19.55
N ASN A 400 -20.98 13.12 20.42
CA ASN A 400 -21.92 13.82 21.30
C ASN A 400 -22.88 14.71 20.48
N ASN A 401 -22.39 15.45 19.47
CA ASN A 401 -23.24 16.26 18.60
C ASN A 401 -24.25 15.39 17.83
N ILE A 402 -23.85 14.18 17.40
CA ILE A 402 -24.73 13.21 16.75
C ILE A 402 -25.83 12.77 17.72
N VAL A 403 -25.48 12.35 18.95
CA VAL A 403 -26.45 11.88 19.95
C VAL A 403 -27.38 12.99 20.43
N GLU A 404 -26.87 14.22 20.58
CA GLU A 404 -27.66 15.42 20.91
C GLU A 404 -28.67 15.75 19.79
N HIS A 405 -28.22 15.72 18.53
CA HIS A 405 -29.09 15.89 17.36
C HIS A 405 -30.18 14.80 17.29
N MET A 406 -29.80 13.53 17.51
CA MET A 406 -30.74 12.41 17.57
C MET A 406 -31.80 12.59 18.66
N ALA A 407 -31.39 12.96 19.87
CA ALA A 407 -32.33 13.22 20.96
C ALA A 407 -33.30 14.35 20.58
N ALA A 408 -32.82 15.45 19.99
CA ALA A 408 -33.67 16.56 19.57
C ALA A 408 -34.68 16.18 18.46
N VAL A 409 -34.30 15.30 17.52
CA VAL A 409 -35.15 14.86 16.41
C VAL A 409 -36.17 13.79 16.83
N LEU A 410 -35.75 12.84 17.68
CA LEU A 410 -36.51 11.64 18.00
C LEU A 410 -37.40 11.79 19.25
N THR A 411 -37.02 12.60 20.25
CA THR A 411 -37.87 12.82 21.46
C THR A 411 -39.28 13.34 21.09
N PRO A 412 -39.46 14.28 20.13
CA PRO A 412 -40.78 14.72 19.69
C PRO A 412 -41.55 13.69 18.82
N LEU A 413 -41.03 12.47 18.66
CA LEU A 413 -41.69 11.33 18.01
C LEU A 413 -42.01 10.21 19.00
N ILE A 414 -41.21 10.04 20.05
CA ILE A 414 -41.33 8.96 21.06
C ILE A 414 -41.01 9.54 22.46
N PRO A 415 -41.92 10.31 23.09
CA PRO A 415 -41.58 11.20 24.20
C PRO A 415 -41.17 10.52 25.52
N ASP A 416 -41.51 9.24 25.71
CA ASP A 416 -41.30 8.53 26.98
C ASP A 416 -39.99 7.71 27.06
N GLU A 417 -39.20 7.63 25.99
CA GLU A 417 -37.96 6.83 25.96
C GLU A 417 -36.67 7.67 25.99
N LYS A 418 -35.62 7.09 26.57
CA LYS A 418 -34.24 7.62 26.57
C LYS A 418 -33.40 6.95 25.50
N VAL A 419 -32.60 7.74 24.78
CA VAL A 419 -31.60 7.23 23.83
C VAL A 419 -30.62 6.32 24.57
N SER A 420 -30.46 5.08 24.10
CA SER A 420 -29.65 4.06 24.73
C SER A 420 -28.77 3.35 23.70
N LEU A 421 -27.52 3.08 24.08
CA LEU A 421 -26.58 2.27 23.31
C LEU A 421 -26.49 0.89 23.96
N GLN A 422 -26.96 -0.14 23.26
CA GLN A 422 -26.97 -1.50 23.79
C GLN A 422 -25.58 -2.14 23.74
N LEU A 423 -24.90 -2.19 24.89
CA LEU A 423 -23.74 -3.06 25.10
C LEU A 423 -24.23 -4.48 25.41
N GLY A 424 -24.15 -5.40 24.44
CA GLY A 424 -24.44 -6.82 24.69
C GLY A 424 -23.28 -7.53 25.42
N SER A 425 -23.58 -8.40 26.39
CA SER A 425 -22.60 -9.30 27.02
C SER A 425 -22.36 -10.56 26.17
N CYS A 426 -21.27 -11.29 26.43
CA CYS A 426 -20.89 -12.52 25.71
C CYS A 426 -20.31 -13.58 26.68
N PRO A 427 -20.62 -14.89 26.54
CA PRO A 427 -20.03 -15.94 27.38
C PRO A 427 -18.57 -16.29 26.99
N GLN A 428 -17.86 -16.98 27.89
CA GLN A 428 -16.56 -17.58 27.62
C GLN A 428 -16.54 -19.06 28.06
N ASP A 429 -15.94 -19.92 27.24
CA ASP A 429 -15.68 -21.34 27.51
C ASP A 429 -14.19 -21.67 27.34
N THR A 430 -13.70 -22.69 28.04
CA THR A 430 -12.28 -23.13 27.96
C THR A 430 -12.14 -24.67 28.03
N PRO A 431 -11.34 -25.30 27.14
CA PRO A 431 -11.01 -26.73 27.21
C PRO A 431 -9.59 -27.01 27.71
N THR A 432 -9.33 -28.24 28.20
CA THR A 432 -8.05 -28.62 28.84
C THR A 432 -7.59 -30.05 28.52
N HIS A 433 -6.26 -30.24 28.53
CA HIS A 433 -5.52 -31.53 28.62
C HIS A 433 -5.69 -32.57 27.47
N SER A 434 -4.92 -33.66 27.43
CA SER A 434 -3.45 -33.77 27.20
C SER A 434 -3.05 -35.24 26.98
N GLY A 435 -2.09 -35.55 26.09
CA GLY A 435 -1.62 -36.91 25.81
C GLY A 435 -0.10 -37.02 25.61
N ARG A 436 0.48 -38.22 25.85
CA ARG A 436 1.94 -38.47 25.89
C ARG A 436 2.30 -39.87 25.40
N THR A 437 3.22 -39.96 24.43
CA THR A 437 3.92 -41.20 24.04
C THR A 437 5.38 -40.94 23.64
N GLU A 438 6.17 -42.02 23.61
CA GLU A 438 7.57 -42.10 23.18
C GLU A 438 7.65 -42.66 21.74
N PHE A 439 8.81 -42.62 21.09
CA PHE A 439 8.89 -42.46 19.61
C PHE A 439 10.19 -43.04 19.02
N ALA A 440 10.13 -43.47 17.76
CA ALA A 440 11.20 -43.99 16.89
C ALA A 440 11.94 -45.24 17.37
N SER A 441 11.33 -46.39 17.05
CA SER A 441 12.05 -47.63 16.81
C SER A 441 13.20 -47.44 15.79
N PRO A 442 14.33 -48.16 15.90
CA PRO A 442 15.45 -48.13 14.94
C PRO A 442 15.14 -48.43 13.46
N ARG A 443 13.88 -48.71 13.09
CA ARG A 443 13.45 -48.91 11.70
C ARG A 443 13.73 -47.70 10.80
N PHE A 444 13.52 -46.47 11.28
CA PHE A 444 13.63 -45.25 10.47
C PHE A 444 14.99 -45.06 9.78
N TYR A 445 16.10 -45.42 10.44
CA TYR A 445 17.44 -45.36 9.85
C TYR A 445 17.75 -46.53 8.91
N LYS A 446 16.97 -47.61 8.95
CA LYS A 446 17.15 -48.77 8.07
C LYS A 446 16.62 -48.49 6.65
N ASP A 447 15.61 -47.63 6.54
CA ASP A 447 14.93 -47.24 5.29
C ASP A 447 15.59 -45.99 4.62
N LEU A 448 16.86 -45.75 4.96
CA LEU A 448 17.69 -44.63 4.50
C LEU A 448 19.06 -45.06 3.93
N GLU A 449 19.42 -46.35 4.01
CA GLU A 449 20.75 -46.93 3.70
C GLU A 449 21.97 -46.34 4.47
N GLU A 450 21.82 -45.21 5.16
CA GLU A 450 22.83 -44.56 6.01
C GLU A 450 23.10 -45.37 7.30
N SER A 451 23.92 -46.41 7.18
CA SER A 451 24.24 -47.40 8.22
C SER A 451 24.92 -46.88 9.51
N VAL A 452 25.22 -45.58 9.62
CA VAL A 452 25.91 -44.98 10.78
C VAL A 452 25.28 -43.64 11.17
N MET A 453 24.58 -43.61 12.30
CA MET A 453 24.16 -42.36 12.96
C MET A 453 25.40 -41.47 13.23
N PRO A 454 25.41 -40.19 12.83
CA PRO A 454 26.53 -39.29 13.08
C PRO A 454 26.87 -39.16 14.57
N LYS A 455 27.98 -39.77 15.01
CA LYS A 455 28.44 -39.70 16.40
C LYS A 455 28.60 -38.25 16.83
N THR A 456 28.02 -37.89 17.98
CA THR A 456 27.91 -36.53 18.50
C THR A 456 29.27 -35.83 18.68
N ARG A 457 29.72 -35.12 17.65
CA ARG A 457 30.84 -34.17 17.76
C ARG A 457 30.38 -32.99 18.63
N ARG A 458 30.73 -33.00 19.91
CA ARG A 458 30.66 -31.80 20.78
C ARG A 458 31.41 -30.67 20.08
N VAL A 459 30.71 -29.58 19.75
CA VAL A 459 31.29 -28.39 19.10
C VAL A 459 32.17 -27.65 20.11
N ARG A 460 33.44 -28.07 20.25
CA ARG A 460 34.38 -27.52 21.22
C ARG A 460 35.22 -26.39 20.62
N GLY A 461 34.65 -25.19 20.64
CA GLY A 461 35.41 -23.93 20.78
C GLY A 461 35.88 -23.24 19.50
N MET A 462 35.36 -22.02 19.28
CA MET A 462 36.10 -20.95 18.60
C MET A 462 35.84 -19.56 19.21
N LEU A 463 35.47 -19.49 20.50
CA LEU A 463 35.19 -18.24 21.22
C LEU A 463 35.94 -18.11 22.56
N GLY A 464 36.99 -18.91 22.75
CA GLY A 464 37.79 -18.96 23.99
C GLY A 464 39.20 -18.36 23.86
N LYS A 465 39.41 -17.40 22.95
CA LYS A 465 40.71 -16.74 22.70
C LYS A 465 40.64 -15.23 22.39
N LEU A 466 39.46 -14.60 22.57
CA LEU A 466 39.26 -13.17 22.28
C LEU A 466 38.89 -12.34 23.53
N VAL A 467 38.57 -12.98 24.66
CA VAL A 467 38.12 -12.31 25.89
C VAL A 467 39.29 -11.84 26.76
N ASP A 468 40.42 -12.57 26.75
CA ASP A 468 41.61 -12.32 27.58
C ASP A 468 42.45 -11.08 27.17
N LYS A 469 41.87 -10.15 26.39
CA LYS A 469 42.53 -8.92 25.90
C LYS A 469 41.79 -7.61 26.15
N LEU A 470 40.68 -7.63 26.90
CA LEU A 470 39.95 -6.41 27.33
C LEU A 470 39.82 -6.30 28.86
N GLY A 471 40.86 -6.75 29.58
CA GLY A 471 40.97 -6.58 31.03
C GLY A 471 41.73 -5.32 31.43
N TYR A 472 41.08 -4.15 31.43
CA TYR A 472 41.45 -2.99 32.26
C TYR A 472 40.24 -2.04 32.47
N THR A 473 40.34 -1.13 33.44
CA THR A 473 39.38 -0.06 33.79
C THR A 473 37.93 -0.46 34.18
N ARG A 474 37.76 -1.30 35.21
CA ARG A 474 36.59 -1.17 36.12
C ARG A 474 36.90 -1.47 37.60
N ALA A 475 37.97 -0.88 38.13
CA ALA A 475 38.23 -0.83 39.57
C ALA A 475 37.67 0.47 40.17
N MET A 476 36.47 0.40 40.75
CA MET A 476 35.91 1.28 41.80
C MET A 476 34.46 0.86 42.08
N ILE A 477 34.08 0.82 43.37
CA ILE A 477 32.88 0.20 43.99
C ILE A 477 33.12 -1.25 44.47
N LYS A 478 33.46 -1.34 45.76
CA LYS A 478 33.56 -2.57 46.55
C LYS A 478 33.28 -2.20 48.02
N MET A 479 32.04 -2.30 48.48
CA MET A 479 31.65 -2.09 49.90
C MET A 479 30.20 -2.57 50.19
N SER A 480 29.94 -3.85 49.92
CA SER A 480 28.94 -4.64 50.67
C SER A 480 29.31 -6.12 50.52
N GLY A 481 29.10 -6.90 51.57
CA GLY A 481 29.52 -8.30 51.63
C GLY A 481 28.40 -9.18 52.15
N GLU A 482 27.64 -9.77 51.23
CA GLU A 482 26.69 -10.84 51.53
C GLU A 482 27.13 -12.13 50.83
N LYS A 483 27.22 -13.22 51.60
CA LYS A 483 27.43 -14.55 51.06
C LYS A 483 26.11 -15.09 50.51
N HIS A 484 25.76 -14.68 49.30
CA HIS A 484 24.69 -15.34 48.58
C HIS A 484 25.12 -16.78 48.23
N GLU A 485 24.37 -17.78 48.66
CA GLU A 485 24.59 -19.16 48.24
C GLU A 485 24.37 -19.26 46.72
N GLU A 486 25.36 -19.81 46.00
CA GLU A 486 25.20 -20.12 44.58
C GLU A 486 24.26 -21.31 44.41
N THR A 487 22.95 -21.03 44.38
CA THR A 487 21.96 -21.98 43.86
C THR A 487 22.41 -22.47 42.48
N PRO A 488 22.38 -23.79 42.22
CA PRO A 488 22.96 -24.36 41.02
C PRO A 488 22.22 -23.79 39.79
N ARG A 489 22.93 -23.00 38.98
CA ARG A 489 22.37 -22.38 37.76
C ARG A 489 21.87 -23.48 36.82
N VAL A 490 20.56 -23.72 36.85
CA VAL A 490 19.88 -24.62 35.91
C VAL A 490 20.11 -24.07 34.51
N THR A 491 21.01 -24.71 33.77
CA THR A 491 21.26 -24.41 32.36
C THR A 491 20.02 -24.81 31.57
N LEU A 492 19.12 -23.85 31.35
CA LEU A 492 17.94 -24.01 30.51
C LEU A 492 18.37 -24.51 29.13
N SER A 493 18.00 -25.76 28.81
CA SER A 493 18.18 -26.33 27.47
C SER A 493 17.57 -25.40 26.44
N SER A 494 18.36 -25.02 25.43
CA SER A 494 17.87 -24.09 24.42
C SER A 494 16.82 -24.75 23.52
N PHE A 495 15.98 -23.95 22.87
CA PHE A 495 14.85 -24.47 22.07
C PHE A 495 15.28 -25.48 21.01
N GLU A 496 16.50 -25.39 20.48
CA GLU A 496 17.06 -26.38 19.55
C GLU A 496 17.30 -27.74 20.21
N GLU A 497 17.86 -27.75 21.42
CA GLU A 497 18.12 -28.97 22.20
C GLU A 497 16.81 -29.59 22.67
N LEU A 498 15.82 -28.75 23.01
CA LEU A 498 14.47 -29.20 23.27
C LEU A 498 13.84 -29.80 22.01
N PHE A 499 13.77 -29.09 20.89
CA PHE A 499 13.04 -29.53 19.69
C PHE A 499 13.68 -30.71 18.95
N PHE A 500 15.02 -30.75 18.82
CA PHE A 500 15.72 -31.84 18.14
C PHE A 500 16.18 -32.97 19.07
N GLY A 501 16.36 -32.70 20.37
CA GLY A 501 16.94 -33.63 21.34
C GLY A 501 15.98 -34.19 22.40
N LYS A 502 15.00 -33.43 22.90
CA LYS A 502 14.11 -33.88 24.01
C LYS A 502 12.64 -34.02 23.66
N LEU A 503 12.11 -33.18 22.76
CA LEU A 503 10.86 -33.44 22.07
C LEU A 503 11.06 -34.83 21.45
N PRO A 504 10.18 -35.80 21.76
CA PRO A 504 10.45 -37.18 21.40
C PRO A 504 10.67 -37.34 19.88
N PRO A 505 11.07 -38.55 19.44
CA PRO A 505 11.23 -38.83 18.00
C PRO A 505 10.11 -38.79 16.77
N GLU A 506 7.79 -39.12 16.48
CA GLU A 506 6.59 -38.90 15.57
C GLU A 506 5.88 -37.52 15.76
N LEU A 507 5.77 -36.95 16.97
CA LEU A 507 5.26 -35.57 17.24
C LEU A 507 5.95 -34.43 16.44
N ARG A 508 7.19 -34.66 15.98
CA ARG A 508 8.11 -33.70 15.35
C ARG A 508 7.96 -33.79 13.84
N ASP A 509 7.83 -35.00 13.35
CA ASP A 509 7.31 -35.33 12.03
C ASP A 509 5.89 -34.80 11.89
N GLN A 510 5.03 -34.89 12.92
CA GLN A 510 3.72 -34.24 12.94
C GLN A 510 3.83 -32.71 12.86
N VAL A 511 4.73 -32.08 13.63
CA VAL A 511 4.98 -30.63 13.47
C VAL A 511 5.44 -30.31 12.04
N ILE A 512 6.43 -31.03 11.49
CA ILE A 512 6.95 -30.86 10.13
C ILE A 512 5.87 -31.09 9.05
N ASP A 513 5.01 -32.09 9.25
CA ASP A 513 3.86 -32.46 8.42
C ASP A 513 2.77 -31.37 8.38
N TYR A 514 2.62 -30.61 9.47
CA TYR A 514 1.63 -29.54 9.61
C TYR A 514 2.23 -28.14 9.40
N LEU A 515 3.52 -28.02 9.11
CA LEU A 515 4.08 -26.75 8.64
C LEU A 515 3.50 -26.44 7.25
N THR A 516 3.01 -25.21 7.09
CA THR A 516 2.88 -24.65 5.74
C THR A 516 4.25 -24.57 5.06
N PHE A 517 4.30 -24.53 3.73
CA PHE A 517 5.54 -24.30 2.99
C PHE A 517 6.31 -23.08 3.52
N ARG A 518 5.58 -21.99 3.79
CA ARG A 518 6.11 -20.77 4.41
C ARG A 518 6.89 -21.07 5.69
N GLU A 519 6.32 -21.83 6.61
CA GLU A 519 6.95 -22.15 7.89
C GLU A 519 8.14 -23.11 7.72
N ALA A 520 8.00 -24.12 6.86
CA ALA A 520 9.09 -25.04 6.52
C ALA A 520 10.34 -24.29 5.99
N MET A 521 10.15 -23.27 5.15
CA MET A 521 11.25 -22.41 4.70
C MET A 521 11.79 -21.50 5.81
N ASN A 522 10.90 -20.91 6.62
CA ASN A 522 11.28 -20.00 7.70
C ASN A 522 11.90 -20.71 8.93
N LEU A 523 11.89 -22.06 9.00
CA LEU A 523 12.66 -22.83 9.99
C LEU A 523 14.12 -22.35 10.08
N ARG A 524 14.76 -22.02 8.95
CA ARG A 524 16.14 -21.52 8.92
C ARG A 524 16.32 -20.09 9.45
N HIS A 525 15.27 -19.41 9.90
CA HIS A 525 15.31 -18.02 10.38
C HIS A 525 15.09 -17.89 11.91
N VAL A 526 14.72 -18.98 12.60
CA VAL A 526 14.39 -18.97 14.04
C VAL A 526 15.60 -18.59 14.93
N SER A 527 16.77 -19.20 14.69
CA SER A 527 18.02 -18.86 15.39
C SER A 527 19.24 -19.36 14.58
N THR A 528 20.46 -18.90 14.91
CA THR A 528 21.69 -19.41 14.27
C THR A 528 21.96 -20.87 14.62
N LYS A 529 21.66 -21.30 15.86
CA LYS A 529 21.74 -22.71 16.28
C LYS A 529 20.65 -23.55 15.61
N PHE A 530 19.42 -23.03 15.54
CA PHE A 530 18.29 -23.74 14.94
C PHE A 530 18.50 -23.89 13.43
N ARG A 531 19.02 -22.86 12.75
CA ARG A 531 19.50 -22.93 11.36
C ARG A 531 20.54 -24.05 11.18
N ALA A 532 21.53 -24.15 12.06
CA ALA A 532 22.52 -25.23 11.99
C ALA A 532 21.89 -26.63 12.16
N ALA A 533 20.98 -26.80 13.12
CA ALA A 533 20.26 -28.06 13.34
C ALA A 533 19.32 -28.42 12.17
N VAL A 534 18.61 -27.44 11.59
CA VAL A 534 17.77 -27.62 10.40
C VAL A 534 18.60 -27.97 9.17
N SER A 535 19.79 -27.37 8.99
CA SER A 535 20.70 -27.74 7.91
C SER A 535 21.27 -29.15 8.10
N MET A 536 21.64 -29.54 9.32
CA MET A 536 22.10 -30.91 9.62
C MET A 536 21.02 -31.97 9.36
N ASN A 537 19.76 -31.67 9.69
CA ASN A 537 18.63 -32.58 9.47
C ASN A 537 17.92 -32.35 8.11
N GLY A 538 18.52 -31.56 7.21
CA GLY A 538 17.83 -30.97 6.07
C GLY A 538 17.17 -31.98 5.13
N ARG A 539 17.83 -33.12 4.87
CA ARG A 539 17.29 -34.22 4.06
C ARG A 539 16.08 -34.92 4.69
N ALA A 540 16.11 -35.13 6.01
CA ALA A 540 14.99 -35.77 6.72
C ALA A 540 13.77 -34.84 6.76
N ILE A 541 13.98 -33.56 7.07
CA ILE A 541 12.91 -32.54 7.11
C ILE A 541 12.27 -32.39 5.74
N SER A 542 13.06 -32.27 4.67
CA SER A 542 12.55 -32.15 3.29
C SER A 542 11.85 -33.41 2.79
N ARG A 543 12.44 -34.61 2.96
CA ARG A 543 11.80 -35.88 2.60
C ARG A 543 10.46 -36.05 3.32
N ARG A 544 10.35 -35.66 4.59
CA ARG A 544 9.10 -35.71 5.36
C ARG A 544 8.09 -34.68 4.88
N PHE A 545 8.48 -33.41 4.80
CA PHE A 545 7.63 -32.31 4.35
C PHE A 545 7.00 -32.57 2.97
N LEU A 546 7.80 -33.04 2.00
CA LEU A 546 7.37 -33.30 0.63
C LEU A 546 6.44 -34.53 0.46
N VAL A 547 6.30 -35.40 1.48
CA VAL A 547 5.31 -36.49 1.44
C VAL A 547 3.87 -35.95 1.58
N LYS A 548 3.68 -34.85 2.34
CA LYS A 548 2.39 -34.15 2.42
C LYS A 548 2.28 -32.95 1.48
N ASN A 549 3.40 -32.30 1.17
CA ASN A 549 3.47 -31.08 0.37
C ASN A 549 4.35 -31.31 -0.88
N PRO A 550 3.96 -32.20 -1.81
CA PRO A 550 4.77 -32.50 -2.99
C PRO A 550 4.99 -31.25 -3.85
N LEU A 551 6.16 -31.17 -4.48
CA LEU A 551 6.43 -30.11 -5.47
C LEU A 551 5.44 -30.23 -6.64
N PRO A 552 4.89 -29.12 -7.18
CA PRO A 552 4.08 -29.14 -8.38
C PRO A 552 4.71 -29.94 -9.52
N PRO A 553 3.96 -30.69 -10.34
CA PRO A 553 4.52 -31.49 -11.44
C PRO A 553 5.40 -30.66 -12.39
N LEU A 554 4.99 -29.43 -12.68
CA LEU A 554 5.76 -28.48 -13.48
C LEU A 554 7.08 -28.05 -12.81
N ALA A 555 7.10 -27.94 -11.47
CA ALA A 555 8.34 -27.67 -10.75
C ALA A 555 9.29 -28.86 -10.83
N GLN A 556 8.77 -30.08 -10.67
CA GLN A 556 9.56 -31.32 -10.79
C GLN A 556 10.12 -31.52 -12.21
N SER A 557 9.38 -31.16 -13.26
CA SER A 557 9.83 -31.31 -14.65
C SER A 557 10.84 -30.24 -15.08
N LEU A 558 10.70 -28.99 -14.63
CA LEU A 558 11.65 -27.92 -14.93
C LEU A 558 12.94 -28.04 -14.10
N TYR A 559 12.81 -28.45 -12.84
CA TYR A 559 13.89 -28.58 -11.87
C TYR A 559 13.96 -30.02 -11.32
N PRO A 560 14.32 -31.02 -12.14
CA PRO A 560 14.40 -32.41 -11.69
C PRO A 560 15.54 -32.60 -10.67
N HIS A 561 15.25 -33.29 -9.57
CA HIS A 561 16.24 -33.62 -8.54
C HIS A 561 15.91 -34.99 -7.91
N PRO A 562 16.87 -35.93 -7.78
CA PRO A 562 16.58 -37.32 -7.42
C PRO A 562 16.17 -37.54 -5.96
N SER A 563 16.55 -36.61 -5.06
CA SER A 563 16.12 -36.59 -3.66
C SER A 563 16.05 -35.12 -3.20
N PRO A 564 14.99 -34.37 -3.53
CA PRO A 564 14.88 -32.92 -3.27
C PRO A 564 15.11 -32.59 -1.79
N ASP A 565 16.10 -31.72 -1.51
CA ASP A 565 16.44 -31.27 -0.16
C ASP A 565 15.90 -29.85 0.14
N LEU A 566 16.08 -29.35 1.36
CA LEU A 566 15.64 -27.99 1.72
C LEU A 566 16.31 -26.87 0.90
N ASN A 567 17.46 -27.11 0.25
CA ASN A 567 18.11 -26.13 -0.63
C ASN A 567 17.48 -26.14 -2.02
N HIS A 568 17.18 -27.32 -2.55
CA HIS A 568 16.42 -27.48 -3.77
C HIS A 568 15.01 -26.89 -3.65
N ILE A 569 14.31 -27.16 -2.55
CA ILE A 569 13.00 -26.56 -2.25
C ILE A 569 13.10 -25.02 -2.17
N HIS A 570 14.17 -24.48 -1.57
CA HIS A 570 14.43 -23.03 -1.55
C HIS A 570 14.65 -22.45 -2.94
N MET A 571 15.39 -23.15 -3.80
CA MET A 571 15.67 -22.73 -5.19
C MET A 571 14.37 -22.69 -6.00
N VAL A 572 13.57 -23.77 -5.98
CA VAL A 572 12.26 -23.81 -6.66
C VAL A 572 11.34 -22.69 -6.15
N GLY A 573 11.33 -22.44 -4.84
CA GLY A 573 10.55 -21.36 -4.25
C GLY A 573 10.99 -19.96 -4.65
N HIS A 574 12.30 -19.75 -4.79
CA HIS A 574 12.89 -18.50 -5.28
C HIS A 574 12.55 -18.25 -6.77
N CYS A 575 12.67 -19.27 -7.62
CA CYS A 575 12.28 -19.17 -9.04
C CYS A 575 10.77 -18.84 -9.18
N HIS A 576 9.92 -19.42 -8.34
CA HIS A 576 8.50 -19.04 -8.26
C HIS A 576 8.29 -17.59 -7.80
N ALA A 577 8.97 -17.15 -6.73
CA ALA A 577 8.89 -15.78 -6.23
C ALA A 577 9.26 -14.75 -7.31
N VAL A 578 10.37 -14.96 -8.02
CA VAL A 578 10.81 -14.14 -9.15
C VAL A 578 9.74 -14.11 -10.27
N ALA A 579 9.21 -15.27 -10.67
CA ALA A 579 8.16 -15.35 -11.69
C ALA A 579 6.85 -14.67 -11.25
N TRP A 580 6.47 -14.77 -9.96
CA TRP A 580 5.27 -14.14 -9.39
C TRP A 580 5.42 -12.62 -9.22
N ARG A 581 6.63 -12.11 -8.93
CA ARG A 581 6.98 -10.69 -8.96
C ARG A 581 6.90 -10.14 -10.39
N LEU A 582 7.46 -10.84 -11.37
CA LEU A 582 7.38 -10.47 -12.79
C LEU A 582 5.95 -10.47 -13.32
N ALA A 583 5.13 -11.45 -12.91
CA ALA A 583 3.71 -11.47 -13.21
C ALA A 583 2.97 -10.25 -12.62
N ASP A 584 3.32 -9.82 -11.40
CA ASP A 584 2.73 -8.61 -10.81
C ASP A 584 3.09 -7.36 -11.62
N HIS A 585 4.35 -7.23 -12.01
CA HIS A 585 4.87 -6.15 -12.86
C HIS A 585 4.15 -6.04 -14.21
N ILE A 586 3.99 -7.16 -14.93
CA ILE A 586 3.24 -7.22 -16.19
C ILE A 586 1.78 -6.81 -15.97
N VAL A 587 1.11 -7.36 -14.95
CA VAL A 587 -0.31 -7.12 -14.71
C VAL A 587 -0.59 -5.71 -14.17
N GLN A 588 0.33 -5.12 -13.40
CA GLN A 588 0.28 -3.70 -13.03
C GLN A 588 0.42 -2.77 -14.24
N TRP A 589 1.28 -3.12 -15.20
CA TRP A 589 1.36 -2.38 -16.46
C TRP A 589 0.07 -2.50 -17.28
N LEU A 590 -0.48 -3.70 -17.44
CA LEU A 590 -1.76 -3.90 -18.15
C LEU A 590 -2.89 -3.08 -17.49
N ARG A 591 -3.00 -3.08 -16.16
CA ARG A 591 -3.94 -2.23 -15.40
C ARG A 591 -3.80 -0.73 -15.74
N ARG A 592 -2.57 -0.21 -15.78
CA ARG A 592 -2.29 1.22 -15.95
C ARG A 592 -2.36 1.69 -17.41
N ASP A 593 -1.90 0.87 -18.34
CA ASP A 593 -1.68 1.27 -19.73
C ASP A 593 -2.70 0.70 -20.72
N MET A 594 -3.34 -0.43 -20.43
CA MET A 594 -4.42 -0.99 -21.26
C MET A 594 -5.81 -0.72 -20.66
N PHE A 595 -6.03 -1.04 -19.37
CA PHE A 595 -7.33 -0.78 -18.71
C PHE A 595 -7.51 0.67 -18.24
N LEU A 596 -6.44 1.47 -18.20
CA LEU A 596 -6.43 2.86 -17.70
C LEU A 596 -6.96 3.03 -16.25
N TYR A 597 -6.97 1.95 -15.47
CA TYR A 597 -7.54 1.90 -14.12
C TYR A 597 -6.64 2.61 -13.08
N GLY A 598 -6.89 3.90 -12.89
CA GLY A 598 -6.14 4.76 -11.97
C GLY A 598 -6.67 4.81 -10.52
N SER A 599 -7.99 4.85 -10.34
CA SER A 599 -8.62 5.12 -9.03
C SER A 599 -8.52 3.95 -8.03
N ARG A 600 -8.72 4.22 -6.74
CA ARG A 600 -8.78 3.21 -5.66
C ARG A 600 -9.86 2.16 -5.94
N PHE A 601 -11.06 2.59 -6.33
CA PHE A 601 -12.18 1.71 -6.69
C PHE A 601 -11.86 0.81 -7.90
N GLN A 602 -11.32 1.36 -8.99
CA GLN A 602 -10.89 0.55 -10.15
C GLN A 602 -9.74 -0.41 -9.79
N LYS A 603 -8.80 0.00 -8.94
CA LYS A 603 -7.75 -0.91 -8.41
C LYS A 603 -8.37 -2.06 -7.59
N GLN A 604 -9.45 -1.82 -6.84
CA GLN A 604 -10.15 -2.84 -6.04
C GLN A 604 -10.96 -3.80 -6.92
N GLN A 605 -11.79 -3.28 -7.83
CA GLN A 605 -12.53 -4.08 -8.83
C GLN A 605 -11.59 -4.93 -9.71
N PHE A 606 -10.35 -4.48 -9.92
CA PHE A 606 -9.35 -5.23 -10.68
C PHE A 606 -8.66 -6.34 -9.88
N GLN A 607 -8.79 -6.46 -8.55
CA GLN A 607 -8.05 -7.49 -7.80
C GLN A 607 -8.36 -8.94 -8.23
N PRO A 608 -9.63 -9.36 -8.44
CA PRO A 608 -9.93 -10.72 -8.93
C PRO A 608 -9.28 -11.00 -10.30
N LYS A 609 -9.30 -9.99 -11.19
CA LYS A 609 -8.66 -10.06 -12.51
C LYS A 609 -7.13 -10.08 -12.38
N LYS A 610 -6.55 -9.29 -11.47
CA LYS A 610 -5.11 -9.27 -11.16
C LYS A 610 -4.63 -10.66 -10.74
N VAL A 611 -5.29 -11.28 -9.77
CA VAL A 611 -4.91 -12.60 -9.26
C VAL A 611 -4.94 -13.64 -10.39
N ARG A 612 -6.06 -13.74 -11.12
CA ARG A 612 -6.23 -14.67 -12.24
C ARG A 612 -5.17 -14.48 -13.34
N MET A 613 -4.92 -13.24 -13.77
CA MET A 613 -3.89 -12.95 -14.77
C MET A 613 -2.49 -13.35 -14.30
N LYS A 614 -2.17 -13.18 -13.01
CA LYS A 614 -0.88 -13.64 -12.46
C LYS A 614 -0.76 -15.17 -12.42
N GLN A 615 -1.83 -15.86 -12.02
CA GLN A 615 -1.91 -17.32 -11.99
C GLN A 615 -1.67 -17.90 -13.41
N ARG A 616 -2.26 -17.29 -14.44
CA ARG A 616 -2.05 -17.67 -15.85
C ARG A 616 -0.66 -17.35 -16.41
N LEU A 617 -0.02 -16.26 -15.97
CA LEU A 617 1.35 -15.93 -16.40
C LEU A 617 2.40 -16.89 -15.80
N LEU A 618 2.18 -17.35 -14.57
CA LEU A 618 3.19 -18.04 -13.77
C LEU A 618 3.77 -19.31 -14.42
N PRO A 619 3.00 -20.29 -14.95
CA PRO A 619 3.57 -21.50 -15.56
C PRO A 619 4.57 -21.20 -16.69
N SER A 620 4.24 -20.24 -17.54
CA SER A 620 5.10 -19.81 -18.65
C SER A 620 6.30 -18.99 -18.20
N LEU A 621 6.14 -18.14 -17.18
CA LEU A 621 7.28 -17.39 -16.62
C LEU A 621 8.27 -18.29 -15.87
N LEU A 622 7.81 -19.41 -15.28
CA LEU A 622 8.69 -20.45 -14.73
C LEU A 622 9.51 -21.16 -15.83
N LEU A 623 8.87 -21.55 -16.94
CA LEU A 623 9.57 -22.15 -18.09
C LEU A 623 10.57 -21.17 -18.72
N LEU A 624 10.19 -19.91 -18.94
CA LEU A 624 11.10 -18.87 -19.42
C LEU A 624 12.25 -18.62 -18.42
N GLY A 625 11.98 -18.65 -17.11
CA GLY A 625 13.02 -18.58 -16.08
C GLY A 625 14.06 -19.69 -16.23
N ARG A 626 13.60 -20.95 -16.31
CA ARG A 626 14.45 -22.13 -16.50
C ARG A 626 15.25 -22.09 -17.82
N PHE A 627 14.65 -21.53 -18.87
CA PHE A 627 15.32 -21.28 -20.14
C PHE A 627 16.46 -20.26 -20.00
N PHE A 628 16.19 -19.08 -19.44
CA PHE A 628 17.20 -18.02 -19.26
C PHE A 628 18.32 -18.39 -18.26
N GLU A 629 18.01 -19.17 -17.21
CA GLU A 629 19.02 -19.81 -16.36
C GLU A 629 20.03 -20.64 -17.17
N THR A 630 19.58 -21.26 -18.26
CA THR A 630 20.38 -22.14 -19.11
C THR A 630 21.09 -21.35 -20.23
N CYS A 631 20.48 -20.27 -20.76
CA CYS A 631 21.16 -19.28 -21.60
C CYS A 631 22.49 -18.86 -20.97
N ARG A 632 22.44 -18.47 -19.69
CA ARG A 632 23.61 -18.02 -18.92
C ARG A 632 24.74 -19.06 -18.94
N GLY A 633 24.44 -20.33 -18.67
CA GLY A 633 25.45 -21.39 -18.64
C GLY A 633 26.17 -21.55 -19.99
N CYS A 634 25.41 -21.52 -21.08
CA CYS A 634 25.99 -21.62 -22.42
C CYS A 634 26.68 -20.32 -22.89
N LEU A 635 26.29 -19.14 -22.37
CA LEU A 635 27.09 -17.91 -22.55
C LEU A 635 28.41 -17.98 -21.77
N GLU A 636 28.40 -18.53 -20.55
CA GLU A 636 29.60 -18.79 -19.74
C GLU A 636 30.52 -19.87 -20.36
N GLU A 637 29.99 -20.74 -21.23
CA GLU A 637 30.76 -21.69 -22.06
C GLU A 637 31.32 -21.02 -23.32
N TRP A 638 30.45 -20.42 -24.15
CA TRP A 638 30.83 -19.76 -25.41
C TRP A 638 31.90 -18.67 -25.19
N ALA A 639 31.75 -17.85 -24.14
CA ALA A 639 32.72 -16.80 -23.79
C ALA A 639 34.08 -17.35 -23.32
N ARG A 640 34.18 -18.63 -22.91
CA ARG A 640 35.48 -19.28 -22.63
C ARG A 640 36.13 -19.81 -23.90
N GLU A 641 35.34 -20.26 -24.87
CA GLU A 641 35.83 -20.82 -26.12
C GLU A 641 36.26 -19.71 -27.10
N GLU A 642 35.37 -18.77 -27.44
CA GLU A 642 35.66 -17.78 -28.48
C GLU A 642 36.62 -16.66 -28.05
N ILE A 643 36.61 -16.23 -26.78
CA ILE A 643 37.62 -15.29 -26.26
C ILE A 643 39.01 -15.97 -26.18
N GLY A 644 39.06 -17.30 -26.18
CA GLY A 644 40.31 -18.08 -26.32
C GLY A 644 40.76 -18.27 -27.77
N ALA A 645 39.82 -18.35 -28.72
CA ALA A 645 40.08 -18.64 -30.13
C ALA A 645 40.24 -17.39 -31.03
N GLY A 646 39.62 -16.27 -30.66
CA GLY A 646 39.66 -15.00 -31.40
C GLY A 646 38.70 -14.89 -32.59
N ASN A 647 37.83 -15.87 -32.85
CA ASN A 647 36.96 -15.92 -34.03
C ASN A 647 35.59 -15.23 -33.80
N VAL A 648 35.63 -13.98 -33.35
CA VAL A 648 34.49 -13.18 -32.85
C VAL A 648 33.57 -12.70 -33.99
N SER A 649 33.00 -13.62 -34.78
CA SER A 649 32.28 -13.33 -36.04
C SER A 649 30.99 -14.12 -36.27
N GLN A 650 30.51 -14.92 -35.31
CA GLN A 650 29.24 -15.66 -35.42
C GLN A 650 28.20 -15.14 -34.38
N GLU A 651 26.92 -15.26 -34.72
CA GLU A 651 25.79 -15.06 -33.79
C GLU A 651 25.66 -16.28 -32.85
N ILE A 652 25.31 -16.05 -31.58
CA ILE A 652 25.25 -17.11 -30.57
C ILE A 652 24.01 -17.99 -30.79
N THR A 653 24.22 -19.18 -31.35
CA THR A 653 23.18 -20.22 -31.48
C THR A 653 23.14 -21.08 -30.22
N PHE A 654 22.06 -21.00 -29.45
CA PHE A 654 21.89 -21.74 -28.21
C PHE A 654 21.53 -23.22 -28.45
N LYS A 655 22.54 -24.08 -28.54
CA LYS A 655 22.38 -25.53 -28.83
C LYS A 655 21.44 -26.29 -27.87
N PHE A 656 21.15 -25.75 -26.68
CA PHE A 656 20.28 -26.38 -25.68
C PHE A 656 18.78 -26.10 -25.85
N GLU A 657 18.37 -25.08 -26.62
CA GLU A 657 16.97 -24.61 -26.67
C GLU A 657 16.00 -25.76 -26.95
N ARG A 658 16.32 -26.53 -28.00
CA ARG A 658 15.56 -27.68 -28.46
C ARG A 658 15.44 -28.77 -27.40
N HIS A 659 16.39 -28.91 -26.48
CA HIS A 659 16.31 -29.89 -25.38
C HIS A 659 15.31 -29.46 -24.29
N ILE A 660 15.31 -28.18 -23.89
CA ILE A 660 14.33 -27.65 -22.93
C ILE A 660 12.92 -27.60 -23.55
N ILE A 661 12.82 -27.16 -24.80
CA ILE A 661 11.55 -27.01 -25.50
C ILE A 661 10.92 -28.38 -25.83
N SER A 662 11.73 -29.39 -26.21
CA SER A 662 11.22 -30.74 -26.52
C SER A 662 10.79 -31.57 -25.30
N SER A 663 11.14 -31.18 -24.07
CA SER A 663 10.62 -31.82 -22.84
C SER A 663 9.32 -31.21 -22.31
N CYS A 664 8.88 -30.07 -22.86
CA CYS A 664 7.64 -29.40 -22.48
C CYS A 664 6.41 -30.01 -23.18
N SER A 665 5.24 -29.94 -22.54
CA SER A 665 3.94 -30.26 -23.18
C SER A 665 3.53 -29.17 -24.19
N ASP A 666 2.67 -29.53 -25.14
CA ASP A 666 2.25 -28.64 -26.23
C ASP A 666 1.41 -27.45 -25.74
N GLU A 667 0.55 -27.66 -24.75
CA GLU A 667 -0.26 -26.60 -24.14
C GLU A 667 0.62 -25.55 -23.46
N LEU A 668 1.61 -26.00 -22.67
CA LEU A 668 2.54 -25.11 -21.98
C LEU A 668 3.44 -24.38 -22.98
N LEU A 669 3.92 -25.08 -24.02
CA LEU A 669 4.79 -24.48 -25.03
C LEU A 669 4.04 -23.40 -25.84
N LEU A 670 2.80 -23.66 -26.26
CA LEU A 670 1.97 -22.69 -26.96
C LEU A 670 1.65 -21.47 -26.07
N GLN A 671 1.20 -21.69 -24.83
CA GLN A 671 0.96 -20.60 -23.87
C GLN A 671 2.24 -19.79 -23.61
N THR A 672 3.40 -20.43 -23.56
CA THR A 672 4.67 -19.75 -23.31
C THR A 672 5.15 -18.93 -24.51
N GLN A 673 4.83 -19.35 -25.74
CA GLN A 673 5.06 -18.55 -26.95
C GLN A 673 4.26 -17.23 -26.97
N ASP A 674 3.09 -17.23 -26.34
CA ASP A 674 2.22 -16.05 -26.15
C ASP A 674 2.69 -15.18 -24.99
N VAL A 675 3.00 -15.78 -23.83
CA VAL A 675 3.52 -15.06 -22.67
C VAL A 675 4.90 -14.44 -22.95
N ALA A 676 5.74 -15.08 -23.77
CA ALA A 676 6.98 -14.49 -24.25
C ALA A 676 6.75 -13.18 -25.05
N LEU A 677 5.71 -13.12 -25.89
CA LEU A 677 5.35 -11.91 -26.62
C LEU A 677 4.89 -10.79 -25.68
N ILE A 678 4.08 -11.14 -24.67
CA ILE A 678 3.63 -10.20 -23.63
C ILE A 678 4.84 -9.69 -22.80
N LEU A 679 5.75 -10.58 -22.41
CA LEU A 679 6.96 -10.23 -21.66
C LEU A 679 7.87 -9.29 -22.44
N VAL A 680 8.23 -9.64 -23.69
CA VAL A 680 9.10 -8.79 -24.54
C VAL A 680 8.46 -7.43 -24.81
N THR A 681 7.14 -7.38 -25.05
CA THR A 681 6.39 -6.13 -25.22
C THR A 681 6.39 -5.29 -23.94
N TYR A 682 6.18 -5.93 -22.78
CA TYR A 682 6.23 -5.29 -21.48
C TYR A 682 7.62 -4.71 -21.17
N LEU A 683 8.71 -5.47 -21.37
CA LEU A 683 10.07 -5.02 -21.11
C LEU A 683 10.44 -3.81 -21.99
N ARG A 684 10.14 -3.88 -23.30
CA ARG A 684 10.29 -2.74 -24.23
C ARG A 684 9.52 -1.50 -23.77
N ARG A 685 8.35 -1.66 -23.13
CA ARG A 685 7.54 -0.55 -22.62
C ARG A 685 7.98 -0.05 -21.24
N ALA A 686 8.49 -0.92 -20.38
CA ALA A 686 9.01 -0.58 -19.06
C ALA A 686 10.34 0.19 -19.13
N MET A 687 11.12 -0.04 -20.20
CA MET A 687 12.42 0.56 -20.45
C MET A 687 12.39 1.79 -21.39
N ARG A 688 11.21 2.39 -21.62
CA ARG A 688 11.02 3.57 -22.49
C ARG A 688 10.16 4.64 -21.82
N PRO A 689 10.37 5.95 -22.12
CA PRO A 689 9.51 7.01 -21.61
C PRO A 689 8.04 6.80 -21.95
N SER A 690 7.15 7.16 -21.01
CA SER A 690 5.70 7.04 -21.24
C SER A 690 5.27 7.94 -22.40
N SER A 691 4.73 7.34 -23.45
CA SER A 691 4.19 8.08 -24.61
C SER A 691 2.99 8.95 -24.27
N LYS A 692 2.35 8.76 -23.10
CA LYS A 692 1.20 9.55 -22.62
C LYS A 692 1.57 11.00 -22.28
N TYR A 693 2.84 11.26 -21.94
CA TYR A 693 3.33 12.62 -21.65
C TYR A 693 3.71 13.35 -22.95
N GLY A 694 3.51 14.67 -23.00
CA GLY A 694 3.94 15.51 -24.12
C GLY A 694 5.47 15.60 -24.25
N THR A 695 6.01 16.00 -25.41
CA THR A 695 7.47 16.04 -25.64
C THR A 695 8.22 16.92 -24.62
N VAL A 696 7.64 18.07 -24.24
CA VAL A 696 8.19 18.95 -23.20
C VAL A 696 8.12 18.28 -21.82
N GLU A 697 6.98 17.69 -21.49
CA GLU A 697 6.75 17.02 -20.21
C GLU A 697 7.66 15.80 -20.00
N ARG A 698 7.95 15.01 -21.05
CA ARG A 698 8.95 13.93 -20.99
C ARG A 698 10.33 14.46 -20.59
N THR A 699 10.77 15.54 -21.24
CA THR A 699 12.07 16.19 -20.96
C THR A 699 12.12 16.75 -19.54
N LEU A 700 11.01 17.31 -19.02
CA LEU A 700 10.94 17.81 -17.65
C LEU A 700 10.88 16.70 -16.59
N ARG A 701 10.06 15.65 -16.79
CA ARG A 701 9.85 14.58 -15.80
C ARG A 701 10.96 13.52 -15.78
N HIS A 702 11.66 13.31 -16.89
CA HIS A 702 12.61 12.20 -17.06
C HIS A 702 13.97 12.64 -17.63
N GLY A 703 14.15 13.93 -17.97
CA GLY A 703 15.33 14.40 -18.69
C GLY A 703 15.44 13.79 -20.10
N SER A 704 16.60 13.99 -20.73
CA SER A 704 16.94 13.43 -22.05
C SER A 704 17.36 11.95 -21.96
N VAL A 705 16.63 11.13 -21.20
CA VAL A 705 16.92 9.69 -21.05
C VAL A 705 16.67 8.95 -22.37
N LYS A 706 17.76 8.76 -23.12
CA LYS A 706 17.79 7.95 -24.35
C LYS A 706 17.28 6.53 -24.03
N PRO A 707 16.31 5.99 -24.81
CA PRO A 707 15.78 4.64 -24.59
C PRO A 707 16.88 3.58 -24.73
N LEU A 708 16.70 2.46 -24.03
CA LEU A 708 17.61 1.32 -24.11
C LEU A 708 17.48 0.60 -25.47
N PRO A 709 18.60 0.22 -26.12
CA PRO A 709 18.62 -0.76 -27.19
C PRO A 709 18.15 -2.12 -26.69
N ASP A 710 17.45 -2.86 -27.55
CA ASP A 710 16.94 -4.20 -27.24
C ASP A 710 18.06 -5.20 -26.90
N ALA A 711 19.29 -4.99 -27.39
CA ALA A 711 20.46 -5.81 -27.06
C ALA A 711 20.92 -5.67 -25.60
N GLU A 712 20.82 -4.47 -25.01
CA GLU A 712 21.13 -4.28 -23.57
C GLU A 712 20.10 -4.99 -22.69
N ILE A 713 18.82 -4.99 -23.10
CA ILE A 713 17.74 -5.73 -22.42
C ILE A 713 17.94 -7.26 -22.59
N ALA A 714 18.36 -7.71 -23.78
CA ALA A 714 18.71 -9.10 -24.07
C ALA A 714 19.89 -9.60 -23.22
N ALA A 715 20.93 -8.78 -23.02
CA ALA A 715 22.07 -9.14 -22.18
C ALA A 715 21.66 -9.37 -20.72
N VAL A 716 20.86 -8.46 -20.13
CA VAL A 716 20.35 -8.62 -18.76
C VAL A 716 19.52 -9.89 -18.63
N ILE A 717 18.60 -10.18 -19.55
CA ILE A 717 17.72 -11.36 -19.40
C ILE A 717 18.43 -12.69 -19.71
N CYS A 718 19.34 -12.74 -20.69
CA CYS A 718 20.06 -13.97 -21.05
C CYS A 718 21.19 -14.35 -20.09
N TYR A 719 21.80 -13.39 -19.38
CA TYR A 719 22.92 -13.65 -18.45
C TYR A 719 22.53 -13.46 -16.97
N GLY A 720 21.68 -12.48 -16.67
CA GLY A 720 21.14 -12.23 -15.33
C GLY A 720 19.84 -12.97 -15.03
N GLY A 721 19.19 -13.56 -16.05
CA GLY A 721 17.92 -14.26 -15.91
C GLY A 721 16.75 -13.34 -15.58
N LEU A 722 15.63 -13.94 -15.19
CA LEU A 722 14.47 -13.17 -14.73
C LEU A 722 14.72 -12.48 -13.37
N GLU A 723 15.63 -12.99 -12.53
CA GLU A 723 15.95 -12.42 -11.22
C GLU A 723 16.52 -11.00 -11.35
N ALA A 724 17.62 -10.83 -12.11
CA ALA A 724 18.21 -9.52 -12.34
C ALA A 724 17.24 -8.55 -13.05
N MET A 725 16.44 -9.05 -13.99
CA MET A 725 15.43 -8.22 -14.66
C MET A 725 14.35 -7.73 -13.68
N VAL A 726 13.84 -8.58 -12.79
CA VAL A 726 12.83 -8.21 -11.79
C VAL A 726 13.39 -7.24 -10.75
N ASP A 727 14.63 -7.42 -10.29
CA ASP A 727 15.27 -6.50 -9.34
C ASP A 727 15.51 -5.10 -9.96
N ILE A 728 15.79 -5.01 -11.27
CA ILE A 728 15.79 -3.74 -11.99
C ILE A 728 14.35 -3.18 -12.13
N LEU A 729 13.35 -4.03 -12.41
CA LEU A 729 11.95 -3.60 -12.52
C LEU A 729 11.35 -3.11 -11.19
N ASP A 730 11.86 -3.55 -10.05
CA ASP A 730 11.50 -3.04 -8.73
C ASP A 730 11.99 -1.61 -8.45
N LEU A 731 12.93 -1.06 -9.25
CA LEU A 731 13.44 0.31 -9.07
C LEU A 731 12.37 1.37 -9.41
N GLU A 732 12.17 2.33 -8.52
CA GLU A 732 11.28 3.47 -8.77
C GLU A 732 11.94 4.52 -9.68
N GLY A 733 11.37 4.78 -10.84
CA GLY A 733 11.88 5.75 -11.83
C GLY A 733 12.53 5.09 -13.04
N LEU A 734 12.20 5.58 -14.25
CA LEU A 734 12.74 5.06 -15.50
C LEU A 734 14.25 5.33 -15.63
N ASP A 735 14.67 6.50 -15.17
CA ASP A 735 16.06 6.93 -15.01
C ASP A 735 16.89 5.88 -14.27
N LYS A 736 16.42 5.42 -13.10
CA LYS A 736 17.12 4.40 -12.29
C LYS A 736 17.18 3.04 -12.98
N LYS A 737 16.12 2.65 -13.70
CA LYS A 737 16.10 1.41 -14.50
C LYS A 737 17.10 1.44 -15.65
N VAL A 738 17.11 2.54 -16.40
CA VAL A 738 18.01 2.74 -17.55
C VAL A 738 19.46 2.86 -17.09
N ALA A 739 19.73 3.48 -15.94
CA ALA A 739 21.04 3.45 -15.31
C ALA A 739 21.45 2.03 -14.91
N ALA A 740 20.60 1.30 -14.17
CA ALA A 740 20.93 -0.04 -13.70
C ALA A 740 21.19 -1.06 -14.82
N VAL A 741 20.48 -0.98 -15.96
CA VAL A 741 20.78 -1.82 -17.15
C VAL A 741 22.15 -1.46 -17.75
N ARG A 742 22.49 -0.18 -17.84
CA ARG A 742 23.80 0.27 -18.35
C ARG A 742 24.95 -0.10 -17.42
N ASP A 743 24.76 0.06 -16.12
CA ASP A 743 25.71 -0.38 -15.09
C ASP A 743 25.93 -1.90 -15.12
N TYR A 744 24.89 -2.67 -15.48
CA TYR A 744 24.97 -4.12 -15.66
C TYR A 744 25.72 -4.52 -16.95
N CYS A 745 25.56 -3.75 -18.03
CA CYS A 745 26.19 -4.00 -19.33
C CYS A 745 27.56 -3.29 -19.51
N ALA A 746 28.02 -2.54 -18.50
CA ALA A 746 29.25 -1.75 -18.59
C ALA A 746 30.52 -2.63 -18.61
N PRO A 747 31.56 -2.26 -19.39
CA PRO A 747 32.84 -2.96 -19.38
C PRO A 747 33.48 -2.93 -17.98
N LEU A 748 33.84 -4.11 -17.47
CA LEU A 748 34.42 -4.30 -16.14
C LEU A 748 35.89 -3.87 -16.08
N THR A 749 36.12 -2.56 -16.20
CA THR A 749 37.44 -1.92 -16.10
C THR A 749 38.08 -2.03 -14.71
N GLN A 750 37.29 -2.34 -13.66
CA GLN A 750 37.77 -2.81 -12.36
C GLN A 750 36.81 -3.84 -11.75
N PRO A 751 37.30 -4.88 -11.04
CA PRO A 751 36.46 -5.90 -10.38
C PRO A 751 35.89 -5.39 -9.04
N THR A 752 35.09 -4.32 -9.06
CA THR A 752 34.70 -3.55 -7.87
C THR A 752 33.18 -3.57 -7.65
N GLN A 753 32.74 -4.17 -6.54
CA GLN A 753 31.39 -4.18 -5.92
C GLN A 753 30.14 -4.48 -6.77
N ALA A 754 29.96 -3.96 -7.98
CA ALA A 754 28.73 -4.06 -8.77
C ALA A 754 28.24 -5.51 -8.94
N MET A 755 29.09 -6.41 -9.45
CA MET A 755 28.70 -7.83 -9.59
C MET A 755 28.37 -8.53 -8.26
N SER A 756 28.92 -8.07 -7.12
CA SER A 756 28.55 -8.64 -5.80
C SER A 756 27.17 -8.20 -5.31
N ARG A 757 26.58 -7.19 -5.95
CA ARG A 757 25.19 -6.72 -5.71
C ARG A 757 24.16 -7.49 -6.52
N TRP A 758 24.57 -8.10 -7.64
CA TRP A 758 23.70 -8.78 -8.62
C TRP A 758 24.09 -10.25 -8.86
N ALA A 759 24.84 -10.87 -7.95
CA ALA A 759 25.22 -12.27 -8.04
C ALA A 759 24.05 -13.18 -7.56
N PRO A 760 23.49 -14.06 -8.42
CA PRO A 760 22.35 -14.90 -8.06
C PRO A 760 22.72 -15.97 -7.01
N TRP A 761 21.68 -16.53 -6.38
CA TRP A 761 21.71 -17.34 -5.14
C TRP A 761 22.44 -18.71 -5.16
N ARG A 762 23.45 -18.93 -6.00
CA ARG A 762 24.30 -20.13 -5.88
C ARG A 762 25.17 -20.06 -4.63
N SER A 763 24.89 -20.97 -3.68
CA SER A 763 25.72 -21.21 -2.50
C SER A 763 27.20 -21.42 -2.89
N LYS A 764 28.12 -20.82 -2.14
CA LYS A 764 29.57 -21.04 -2.31
C LYS A 764 30.04 -22.43 -1.86
N ASP A 765 29.20 -23.16 -1.13
CA ASP A 765 29.58 -24.41 -0.47
C ASP A 765 28.99 -25.63 -1.18
N THR A 766 29.67 -26.15 -2.21
CA THR A 766 29.43 -27.54 -2.71
C THR A 766 30.63 -28.11 -3.49
N SER A 767 31.74 -28.41 -2.80
CA SER A 767 32.95 -28.97 -3.42
C SER A 767 33.59 -30.10 -2.59
N HIS A 768 32.91 -31.25 -2.50
CA HIS A 768 33.52 -32.49 -1.98
C HIS A 768 32.93 -33.76 -2.62
N GLY A 769 33.80 -34.63 -3.15
CA GLY A 769 33.46 -35.97 -3.62
C GLY A 769 34.63 -36.65 -4.35
N SER A 770 35.28 -37.62 -3.70
CA SER A 770 36.43 -38.41 -4.20
C SER A 770 37.72 -37.62 -4.51
N LEU A 771 38.93 -38.20 -4.42
CA LEU A 771 39.36 -39.50 -3.89
C LEU A 771 40.73 -39.36 -3.18
N ALA A 772 41.24 -40.43 -2.56
CA ALA A 772 42.34 -40.36 -1.59
C ALA A 772 43.75 -40.22 -2.19
N ARG A 773 44.69 -39.61 -1.43
CA ARG A 773 45.82 -40.30 -0.73
C ARG A 773 47.12 -39.46 -0.63
N SER A 774 47.85 -39.69 0.46
CA SER A 774 49.28 -39.34 0.74
C SER A 774 49.62 -37.92 1.18
N ASN A 775 50.62 -37.83 2.08
CA ASN A 775 51.26 -36.60 2.53
C ASN A 775 52.51 -36.31 1.70
N GLY A 776 52.77 -35.04 1.38
CA GLY A 776 54.05 -34.60 0.81
C GLY A 776 54.21 -33.10 0.95
N ASN A 777 55.26 -32.63 1.64
CA ASN A 777 55.60 -31.21 1.69
C ASN A 777 56.29 -30.81 0.38
N THR A 778 55.71 -29.89 -0.38
CA THR A 778 56.48 -29.08 -1.35
C THR A 778 55.78 -27.76 -1.63
N SER A 779 56.53 -26.66 -1.58
CA SER A 779 56.03 -25.31 -1.82
C SER A 779 56.18 -24.93 -3.30
N VAL A 780 55.08 -24.92 -4.04
CA VAL A 780 54.97 -24.35 -5.40
C VAL A 780 53.72 -23.48 -5.46
N GLY A 781 53.72 -22.44 -6.29
CA GLY A 781 52.75 -21.35 -6.25
C GLY A 781 51.29 -21.78 -6.45
N ALA A 782 50.41 -21.30 -5.57
CA ALA A 782 48.97 -21.39 -5.77
C ALA A 782 48.51 -20.29 -6.73
N GLU A 783 48.41 -20.61 -8.02
CA GLU A 783 47.63 -19.80 -8.95
C GLU A 783 46.17 -19.77 -8.48
N THR A 784 45.76 -18.66 -7.88
CA THR A 784 44.35 -18.37 -7.68
C THR A 784 43.71 -18.22 -9.06
N LYS A 785 42.93 -19.23 -9.47
CA LYS A 785 42.11 -19.17 -10.69
C LYS A 785 41.12 -18.02 -10.56
N SER A 786 41.55 -16.84 -10.98
CA SER A 786 40.70 -15.67 -11.12
C SER A 786 39.60 -16.02 -12.10
N SER A 787 38.38 -16.13 -11.59
CA SER A 787 37.19 -16.32 -12.41
C SER A 787 37.01 -15.06 -13.25
N ARG A 788 37.58 -15.04 -14.46
CA ARG A 788 37.49 -13.94 -15.41
C ARG A 788 36.01 -13.56 -15.55
N THR A 789 35.65 -12.41 -15.00
CA THR A 789 34.32 -11.86 -15.14
C THR A 789 34.13 -11.51 -16.61
N ILE A 790 33.16 -12.17 -17.24
CA ILE A 790 32.90 -12.01 -18.68
C ILE A 790 32.52 -10.56 -18.96
N ASP A 791 33.16 -9.97 -19.97
CA ASP A 791 32.80 -8.63 -20.44
C ASP A 791 31.49 -8.70 -21.23
N LEU A 792 30.39 -8.34 -20.57
CA LEU A 792 29.06 -8.32 -21.16
C LEU A 792 28.97 -7.35 -22.34
N HIS A 793 29.76 -6.26 -22.33
CA HIS A 793 29.81 -5.32 -23.44
C HIS A 793 30.37 -5.97 -24.72
N GLY A 794 31.33 -6.89 -24.57
CA GLY A 794 31.85 -7.71 -25.66
C GLY A 794 30.85 -8.76 -26.19
N LEU A 795 29.84 -9.15 -25.40
CA LEU A 795 28.78 -10.07 -25.84
C LEU A 795 27.63 -9.38 -26.59
N LEU A 796 27.38 -8.09 -26.35
CA LEU A 796 26.26 -7.33 -26.94
C LEU A 796 26.08 -7.50 -28.46
N PRO A 797 27.14 -7.54 -29.30
CA PRO A 797 26.98 -7.72 -30.76
C PRO A 797 26.61 -9.15 -31.20
N HIS A 798 26.74 -10.14 -30.33
CA HIS A 798 26.62 -11.57 -30.67
C HIS A 798 25.35 -12.22 -30.09
N LEU A 799 24.65 -11.53 -29.18
CA LEU A 799 23.38 -11.98 -28.64
C LEU A 799 22.26 -11.89 -29.70
N PRO A 800 21.42 -12.92 -29.85
CA PRO A 800 20.25 -12.84 -30.72
C PRO A 800 19.28 -11.74 -30.25
N LYS A 801 18.53 -11.17 -31.20
CA LYS A 801 17.58 -10.08 -30.92
C LYS A 801 16.50 -10.56 -29.95
N MET A 802 15.89 -9.64 -29.20
CA MET A 802 15.00 -10.02 -28.10
C MET A 802 13.74 -10.83 -28.52
N ASP A 803 13.28 -10.73 -29.78
CA ASP A 803 12.22 -11.61 -30.31
C ASP A 803 12.76 -13.00 -30.73
N ASP A 804 14.02 -13.07 -31.14
CA ASP A 804 14.68 -14.24 -31.72
C ASP A 804 15.19 -15.24 -30.65
N ILE A 805 15.35 -14.82 -29.38
CA ILE A 805 15.89 -15.65 -28.27
C ILE A 805 15.05 -16.91 -27.97
N TRP A 806 13.73 -16.86 -28.16
CA TRP A 806 12.82 -17.96 -27.80
C TRP A 806 11.89 -18.35 -28.95
N ARG A 807 11.33 -17.34 -29.63
CA ARG A 807 10.17 -17.53 -30.52
C ARG A 807 10.46 -18.41 -31.75
N PRO A 808 11.64 -18.37 -32.40
CA PRO A 808 11.96 -19.22 -33.55
C PRO A 808 11.99 -20.71 -33.20
N MET A 809 12.70 -21.12 -32.13
CA MET A 809 12.80 -22.53 -31.74
C MET A 809 11.47 -23.06 -31.18
N ALA A 810 10.77 -22.26 -30.36
CA ALA A 810 9.45 -22.62 -29.86
C ALA A 810 8.44 -22.84 -31.00
N GLN A 811 8.44 -21.94 -32.01
CA GLN A 811 7.64 -22.11 -33.23
C GLN A 811 8.07 -23.36 -34.01
N ALA A 812 9.37 -23.60 -34.20
CA ALA A 812 9.85 -24.76 -34.95
C ALA A 812 9.37 -26.08 -34.34
N VAL A 813 9.44 -26.23 -33.01
CA VAL A 813 8.95 -27.44 -32.32
C VAL A 813 7.42 -27.54 -32.33
N LEU A 814 6.68 -26.43 -32.21
CA LEU A 814 5.21 -26.43 -32.34
C LEU A 814 4.75 -26.83 -33.75
N VAL A 815 5.50 -26.47 -34.80
CA VAL A 815 5.25 -26.91 -36.19
C VAL A 815 5.64 -28.37 -36.40
N GLU A 816 6.81 -28.78 -35.88
CA GLU A 816 7.30 -30.17 -35.99
C GLU A 816 6.36 -31.18 -35.30
N ARG A 817 5.77 -30.80 -34.16
CA ARG A 817 4.75 -31.60 -33.47
C ARG A 817 3.34 -31.48 -34.07
N GLY A 818 3.14 -30.63 -35.08
CA GLY A 818 1.84 -30.43 -35.74
C GLY A 818 0.79 -29.67 -34.92
N VAL A 819 1.19 -29.00 -33.82
CA VAL A 819 0.32 -28.19 -32.97
C VAL A 819 -0.18 -26.95 -33.72
N VAL A 820 0.67 -26.40 -34.60
CA VAL A 820 0.37 -25.27 -35.50
C VAL A 820 0.95 -25.58 -36.88
N LYS A 821 0.33 -25.10 -37.97
CA LYS A 821 0.79 -25.36 -39.35
C LYS A 821 1.88 -24.40 -39.80
N GLY A 822 2.03 -23.27 -39.12
CA GLY A 822 3.08 -22.28 -39.36
C GLY A 822 2.93 -21.03 -38.51
N SER A 823 3.82 -20.06 -38.72
CA SER A 823 3.90 -18.81 -37.94
C SER A 823 2.59 -18.01 -37.86
N ARG A 824 1.73 -18.11 -38.89
CA ARG A 824 0.44 -17.40 -38.97
C ARG A 824 -0.65 -17.97 -38.05
N ASP A 825 -0.46 -19.18 -37.54
CA ASP A 825 -1.39 -19.84 -36.63
C ASP A 825 -1.05 -19.54 -35.15
N LEU A 826 0.08 -18.86 -34.89
CA LEU A 826 0.42 -18.35 -33.55
C LEU A 826 -0.47 -17.14 -33.20
N ASN A 827 -0.83 -17.02 -31.93
CA ASN A 827 -1.67 -15.91 -31.48
C ASN A 827 -0.96 -14.56 -31.65
N SER A 828 -1.71 -13.56 -32.12
CA SER A 828 -1.26 -12.17 -32.09
C SER A 828 -1.21 -11.67 -30.64
N PHE A 829 -0.49 -10.57 -30.40
CA PHE A 829 -0.42 -9.93 -29.08
C PHE A 829 -1.82 -9.64 -28.50
N GLU A 830 -2.78 -9.23 -29.34
CA GLU A 830 -4.16 -9.02 -28.91
C GLU A 830 -4.86 -10.30 -28.48
N VAL A 831 -4.67 -11.42 -29.19
CA VAL A 831 -5.31 -12.70 -28.85
C VAL A 831 -4.70 -13.26 -27.56
N ALA A 832 -3.37 -13.17 -27.42
CA ALA A 832 -2.66 -13.51 -26.19
C ALA A 832 -3.16 -12.68 -24.99
N LEU A 833 -3.39 -11.37 -25.16
CA LEU A 833 -4.02 -10.54 -24.11
C LEU A 833 -5.48 -10.92 -23.84
N LYS A 834 -6.28 -11.19 -24.88
CA LYS A 834 -7.69 -11.57 -24.73
C LYS A 834 -7.84 -12.87 -23.93
N GLU A 835 -7.05 -13.90 -24.22
CA GLU A 835 -7.02 -15.14 -23.43
C GLU A 835 -6.48 -14.92 -22.01
N LEU A 836 -5.44 -14.10 -21.82
CA LEU A 836 -4.94 -13.76 -20.48
C LEU A 836 -6.03 -13.11 -19.61
N ILE A 837 -6.84 -12.21 -20.20
CA ILE A 837 -7.89 -11.42 -19.51
C ILE A 837 -9.22 -12.19 -19.36
N ARG A 838 -9.45 -13.23 -20.18
CA ARG A 838 -10.71 -13.98 -20.34
C ARG A 838 -11.37 -14.39 -19.02
N GLU A 839 -12.69 -14.20 -18.91
CA GLU A 839 -13.36 -14.41 -17.62
C GLU A 839 -13.72 -15.88 -17.32
N SER A 840 -13.90 -16.72 -18.34
CA SER A 840 -13.99 -18.17 -18.18
C SER A 840 -12.64 -18.77 -17.79
N GLU A 841 -12.66 -20.01 -17.29
CA GLU A 841 -11.46 -20.84 -17.19
C GLU A 841 -10.80 -21.05 -18.59
N THR A 842 -9.49 -21.28 -18.57
CA THR A 842 -8.60 -21.45 -19.72
C THR A 842 -7.59 -22.57 -19.43
N ARG A 843 -6.88 -23.07 -20.45
CA ARG A 843 -5.80 -24.06 -20.26
C ARG A 843 -4.70 -23.57 -19.31
N ALA A 844 -4.47 -22.25 -19.26
CA ALA A 844 -3.52 -21.61 -18.36
C ALA A 844 -3.93 -21.70 -16.89
N ASP A 845 -5.23 -21.69 -16.59
CA ASP A 845 -5.74 -21.91 -15.23
C ASP A 845 -5.54 -23.36 -14.82
N VAL A 846 -5.85 -24.33 -15.69
CA VAL A 846 -5.65 -25.77 -15.43
C VAL A 846 -4.16 -26.10 -15.17
N LEU A 847 -3.25 -25.52 -15.96
CA LEU A 847 -1.80 -25.66 -15.77
C LEU A 847 -1.30 -25.06 -14.45
N TYR A 848 -2.01 -24.07 -13.90
CA TYR A 848 -1.74 -23.53 -12.56
C TYR A 848 -2.40 -24.36 -11.44
N MET A 849 -3.66 -24.79 -11.62
CA MET A 849 -4.42 -25.62 -10.68
C MET A 849 -3.68 -26.92 -10.33
N ASN A 850 -3.04 -27.54 -11.31
CA ASN A 850 -2.22 -28.74 -11.12
C ASN A 850 -0.98 -28.56 -10.20
N GLY A 851 -0.73 -27.35 -9.67
CA GLY A 851 0.27 -27.07 -8.64
C GLY A 851 -0.20 -26.13 -7.52
N HIS A 852 -1.51 -25.85 -7.45
CA HIS A 852 -2.13 -24.71 -6.76
C HIS A 852 -1.59 -24.42 -5.35
N ASP A 853 -1.69 -25.40 -4.46
CA ASP A 853 -1.58 -25.17 -3.01
C ASP A 853 -0.15 -24.81 -2.57
N LEU A 854 0.86 -25.36 -3.26
CA LEU A 854 2.25 -25.01 -2.99
C LEU A 854 2.61 -23.63 -3.55
N TRP A 855 2.07 -23.26 -4.72
CA TRP A 855 2.29 -21.96 -5.34
C TRP A 855 1.71 -20.81 -4.50
N HIS A 856 0.51 -20.98 -3.92
CA HIS A 856 -0.05 -20.00 -3.00
C HIS A 856 0.75 -19.87 -1.69
N ALA A 857 1.15 -20.99 -1.08
CA ALA A 857 1.98 -20.98 0.13
C ALA A 857 3.38 -20.37 -0.10
N LEU A 858 3.84 -20.35 -1.36
CA LEU A 858 5.03 -19.65 -1.83
C LEU A 858 4.82 -18.14 -2.06
N SER A 859 3.74 -17.72 -2.71
CA SER A 859 3.50 -16.29 -2.99
C SER A 859 3.34 -15.43 -1.73
N ASP A 860 2.75 -15.99 -0.69
CA ASP A 860 2.43 -15.27 0.55
C ASP A 860 3.66 -14.93 1.40
N SER A 861 4.78 -15.63 1.20
CA SER A 861 5.98 -15.44 2.03
C SER A 861 6.64 -14.08 1.80
N GLU A 862 6.83 -13.68 0.53
CA GLU A 862 7.51 -12.43 0.16
C GLU A 862 6.68 -11.18 0.49
N GLN A 863 5.37 -11.17 0.17
CA GLN A 863 4.55 -9.97 0.29
C GLN A 863 4.54 -9.41 1.73
N ARG A 864 4.59 -10.29 2.74
CA ARG A 864 4.66 -9.90 4.17
C ARG A 864 6.09 -9.74 4.72
N GLN A 865 7.13 -10.03 3.93
CA GLN A 865 8.54 -9.71 4.29
C GLN A 865 8.96 -8.31 3.83
N ARG A 866 8.26 -7.71 2.85
CA ARG A 866 8.46 -6.31 2.44
C ARG A 866 7.50 -5.32 3.11
N SER A 867 6.49 -5.80 3.83
CA SER A 867 5.56 -5.00 4.64
C SER A 867 5.99 -4.92 6.13
N ARG A 868 7.29 -5.06 6.38
CA ARG A 868 7.96 -5.08 7.69
C ARG A 868 9.36 -4.50 7.55
#